data_AF-A0A384CFK8-F1
#
_entry.id   AF-A0A384CFK8-F1
#
_cell.length_a   1.000
_cell.length_b   1.000
_cell.length_c   1.000
_cell.angle_alpha   90.00
_cell.angle_beta   90.00
_cell.angle_gamma   90.00
#
_symmetry.space_group_name_H-M   'P 1'
#
loop_
_entity.id
_entity.type
_entity.pdbx_description
1 polymer ?
#
loop_
_entity_poly.entity_id
_entity_poly.type
_entity_poly.pdbx_seq_one_letter_code
_entity_poly.pdbx_strand_id
1 'polypeptide(L)'
;MVWMRRILGSIFKTPGLQRMLCVSSCFVQLHRKDCLKLFFIFCLLGDCCQEIYDRPLEVPVTREQLNHYRNVAENARSELAATLVKFECSQSELRDLRSKMLSKEAFCQELKAEMENYKENNARKSSLLTSLRDRVQELEEESAALTASKIRAEITAHTATKENQELKKKVAELDENVQKCLKENEENKNQVSKNCRKHEEFLAQLGDCLDPEKKNEKASDEDLILKLRELCEENALVKGQIVTLEETINVHEMEAKASRETIMRLVSEVNREQKKAASCTEEKDRLNQDLLCAVETKEVLEREVRILQERLLAGQRVWDASKRELSLLKKSSCELEKSLEANLDAAAASRSQLSLFREKVAALLRGSWGTTGPTEDAILERIREVTSQEESRKRMVSQLEARISELVEQLGDESGFHQKALQRAQKAENKLETLQGQLTHLEGVLVSGDVLRDHLNFEKQKYLKFLDQLSEKMKLDQMAAELGFDMRLDVVLARTEQLVRLESNAVIENKTIAHNLQRKLRTQQERLESKELHMSLLRQKIAQLEEERQVRSALVVERDEANLTLRKLQKKVERLQKELRVCREANTELKAKLADTSELKIKSLEHTKAIEDLNKSRDKLEKMKEKAEKKLMSVKSELNTAEHETQEDKERARNMMEVVTSETKTLKKSLEEAETREKQLLDFREVVSQMLGLNLTSLALPDYEIIRCLERLIHSHQHHFVTCACLKDVMPGGDRHPQSHLKLLH
;
A
#
# COMPACT_ATOMS: atom_id res chain seq x y z
N MET A 1 -55.98 21.34 -31.51
CA MET A 1 -54.81 20.43 -31.48
C MET A 1 -53.60 21.32 -31.16
N VAL A 2 -52.82 21.16 -30.09
CA VAL A 2 -51.95 20.01 -29.76
C VAL A 2 -51.91 19.69 -28.24
N TRP A 3 -52.39 20.58 -27.37
CA TRP A 3 -52.19 20.45 -25.92
C TRP A 3 -52.98 19.32 -25.22
N MET A 4 -54.16 18.95 -25.73
CA MET A 4 -54.98 17.86 -25.16
C MET A 4 -54.46 16.43 -25.44
N ARG A 5 -53.38 16.25 -26.23
CA ARG A 5 -52.79 14.93 -26.50
C ARG A 5 -51.66 14.52 -25.54
N ARG A 6 -51.21 15.40 -24.63
CA ARG A 6 -50.02 15.13 -23.79
C ARG A 6 -50.30 14.62 -22.38
N ILE A 7 -51.54 14.73 -21.89
CA ILE A 7 -51.95 14.24 -20.55
C ILE A 7 -52.54 12.81 -20.61
N LEU A 8 -53.11 12.40 -21.76
CA LEU A 8 -53.62 11.04 -21.99
C LEU A 8 -52.53 10.01 -22.37
N GLY A 9 -51.26 10.42 -22.44
CA GLY A 9 -50.15 9.60 -22.97
C GLY A 9 -49.32 8.83 -21.94
N SER A 10 -49.55 8.97 -20.64
CA SER A 10 -48.63 8.48 -19.59
C SER A 10 -49.26 7.59 -18.50
N ILE A 11 -50.46 7.04 -18.73
CA ILE A 11 -51.11 6.06 -17.83
C ILE A 11 -51.43 4.75 -18.58
N PHE A 12 -50.47 4.26 -19.38
CA PHE A 12 -50.56 2.96 -20.06
C PHE A 12 -49.20 2.23 -20.13
N LYS A 13 -48.52 2.11 -18.97
CA LYS A 13 -47.37 1.19 -18.78
C LYS A 13 -47.39 0.53 -17.39
N THR A 14 -48.47 -0.20 -17.09
CA THR A 14 -48.54 -1.14 -15.95
C THR A 14 -49.34 -2.39 -16.36
N PRO A 15 -48.72 -3.58 -16.46
CA PRO A 15 -49.40 -4.81 -16.81
C PRO A 15 -50.16 -5.38 -15.59
N GLY A 16 -51.27 -4.73 -15.21
CA GLY A 16 -52.10 -5.15 -14.06
C GLY A 16 -53.60 -4.94 -14.24
N LEU A 17 -54.02 -3.90 -14.98
CA LEU A 17 -55.43 -3.49 -15.08
C LEU A 17 -56.22 -4.15 -16.22
N GLN A 18 -55.61 -5.04 -17.00
CA GLN A 18 -56.30 -5.75 -18.09
C GLN A 18 -56.94 -7.09 -17.65
N ARG A 19 -56.64 -7.58 -16.43
CA ARG A 19 -57.33 -8.77 -15.87
C ARG A 19 -58.66 -8.44 -15.18
N MET A 20 -58.82 -7.22 -14.63
CA MET A 20 -60.00 -6.91 -13.80
C MET A 20 -61.27 -6.63 -14.62
N LEU A 21 -61.15 -6.03 -15.82
CA LEU A 21 -62.28 -5.84 -16.74
C LEU A 21 -62.73 -7.14 -17.42
N CYS A 22 -61.86 -8.15 -17.55
CA CYS A 22 -62.21 -9.45 -18.12
C CYS A 22 -63.02 -10.32 -17.13
N VAL A 23 -62.71 -10.24 -15.84
CA VAL A 23 -63.45 -10.96 -14.78
C VAL A 23 -64.86 -10.41 -14.57
N SER A 24 -65.04 -9.09 -14.60
CA SER A 24 -66.37 -8.46 -14.45
C SER A 24 -67.32 -8.89 -15.58
N SER A 25 -66.85 -8.92 -16.84
CA SER A 25 -67.66 -9.38 -17.97
C SER A 25 -67.99 -10.87 -17.87
N CYS A 26 -67.05 -11.72 -17.44
CA CYS A 26 -67.31 -13.15 -17.23
C CYS A 26 -68.35 -13.42 -16.13
N PHE A 27 -68.33 -12.67 -15.03
CA PHE A 27 -69.24 -12.91 -13.90
C PHE A 27 -70.70 -12.59 -14.24
N VAL A 28 -70.95 -11.52 -15.01
CA VAL A 28 -72.28 -11.17 -15.52
C VAL A 28 -72.78 -12.19 -16.56
N GLN A 29 -71.88 -12.82 -17.31
CA GLN A 29 -72.24 -13.77 -18.37
C GLN A 29 -72.46 -15.21 -17.87
N LEU A 30 -71.91 -15.57 -16.70
CA LEU A 30 -72.19 -16.84 -16.02
C LEU A 30 -73.60 -16.83 -15.38
N HIS A 31 -73.92 -15.79 -14.62
CA HIS A 31 -75.22 -15.67 -13.93
C HIS A 31 -76.43 -15.67 -14.90
N ARG A 32 -76.25 -15.23 -16.15
CA ARG A 32 -77.34 -15.22 -17.15
C ARG A 32 -77.60 -16.60 -17.78
N LYS A 33 -76.63 -17.53 -17.78
CA LYS A 33 -76.82 -18.90 -18.28
C LYS A 33 -77.49 -19.81 -17.26
N ASP A 34 -77.21 -19.63 -15.97
CA ASP A 34 -77.80 -20.49 -14.93
C ASP A 34 -79.23 -20.09 -14.56
N CYS A 35 -79.58 -18.79 -14.63
CA CYS A 35 -80.98 -18.37 -14.53
C CYS A 35 -81.84 -18.93 -15.68
N LEU A 36 -81.31 -19.02 -16.91
CA LEU A 36 -82.02 -19.63 -18.04
C LEU A 36 -82.15 -21.16 -17.91
N LYS A 37 -81.18 -21.84 -17.27
CA LYS A 37 -81.31 -23.28 -16.94
C LYS A 37 -82.35 -23.55 -15.85
N LEU A 38 -82.41 -22.73 -14.79
CA LEU A 38 -83.47 -22.86 -13.80
C LEU A 38 -84.85 -22.59 -14.40
N PHE A 39 -84.99 -21.58 -15.28
CA PHE A 39 -86.26 -21.29 -15.93
C PHE A 39 -86.70 -22.43 -16.88
N PHE A 40 -85.77 -23.04 -17.62
CA PHE A 40 -86.09 -24.20 -18.47
C PHE A 40 -86.47 -25.46 -17.67
N ILE A 41 -85.86 -25.70 -16.50
CA ILE A 41 -86.21 -26.84 -15.65
C ILE A 41 -87.57 -26.61 -14.97
N PHE A 42 -87.92 -25.38 -14.59
CA PHE A 42 -89.25 -25.07 -14.04
C PHE A 42 -90.37 -25.15 -15.09
N CYS A 43 -90.10 -24.80 -16.35
CA CYS A 43 -91.08 -24.97 -17.44
C CYS A 43 -91.21 -26.43 -17.93
N LEU A 44 -90.17 -27.26 -17.83
CA LEU A 44 -90.25 -28.68 -18.26
C LEU A 44 -90.86 -29.64 -17.23
N LEU A 45 -91.22 -29.15 -16.04
CA LEU A 45 -91.96 -29.90 -15.01
C LEU A 45 -93.39 -29.37 -14.79
N GLY A 46 -93.84 -28.40 -15.59
CA GLY A 46 -95.18 -27.80 -15.49
C GLY A 46 -96.28 -28.52 -16.28
N ASP A 47 -95.96 -29.08 -17.45
CA ASP A 47 -96.96 -29.48 -18.48
C ASP A 47 -96.98 -31.01 -18.76
N CYS A 48 -96.78 -31.86 -17.74
CA CYS A 48 -96.87 -33.32 -17.89
C CYS A 48 -97.47 -34.00 -16.64
N CYS A 49 -98.71 -33.66 -16.29
CA CYS A 49 -99.61 -34.49 -15.47
C CYS A 49 -101.08 -34.05 -15.54
N GLN A 50 -101.54 -33.68 -16.74
CA GLN A 50 -102.95 -33.46 -17.04
C GLN A 50 -103.31 -34.38 -18.22
N GLU A 51 -104.45 -35.07 -18.12
CA GLU A 51 -104.83 -36.24 -18.95
C GLU A 51 -104.05 -37.54 -18.64
N ILE A 52 -104.55 -38.31 -17.67
CA ILE A 52 -104.99 -39.73 -17.75
C ILE A 52 -105.43 -40.12 -16.33
N TYR A 53 -106.69 -39.84 -15.99
CA TYR A 53 -107.42 -40.51 -14.89
C TYR A 53 -108.93 -40.30 -15.05
N ASP A 54 -109.46 -40.71 -16.20
CA ASP A 54 -110.89 -41.02 -16.37
C ASP A 54 -111.03 -42.42 -16.99
N ARG A 55 -110.64 -43.41 -16.18
CA ARG A 55 -111.09 -44.79 -16.32
C ARG A 55 -111.37 -45.30 -14.91
N PRO A 56 -112.64 -45.50 -14.53
CA PRO A 56 -112.97 -46.04 -13.21
C PRO A 56 -112.59 -47.53 -13.18
N LEU A 57 -111.36 -47.81 -12.75
CA LEU A 57 -111.00 -49.15 -12.29
C LEU A 57 -111.29 -49.19 -10.79
N GLU A 58 -112.46 -49.71 -10.43
CA GLU A 58 -112.79 -50.08 -9.05
C GLU A 58 -111.86 -51.20 -8.58
N VAL A 59 -110.66 -50.83 -8.16
CA VAL A 59 -109.93 -51.60 -7.15
C VAL A 59 -110.46 -51.11 -5.81
N PRO A 60 -110.88 -52.01 -4.89
CA PRO A 60 -111.24 -51.61 -3.53
C PRO A 60 -109.95 -51.23 -2.79
N VAL A 61 -109.48 -50.00 -3.02
CA VAL A 61 -108.43 -49.35 -2.25
C VAL A 61 -108.95 -49.27 -0.82
N THR A 62 -108.42 -50.13 0.06
CA THR A 62 -108.90 -50.17 1.44
C THR A 62 -108.69 -48.81 2.08
N ARG A 63 -109.53 -48.47 3.08
CA ARG A 63 -109.41 -47.20 3.81
C ARG A 63 -108.00 -46.98 4.38
N GLU A 64 -107.28 -48.07 4.66
CA GLU A 64 -105.87 -48.04 5.06
C GLU A 64 -104.93 -47.50 3.97
N GLN A 65 -105.10 -47.89 2.70
CA GLN A 65 -104.25 -47.42 1.60
C GLN A 65 -104.43 -45.92 1.33
N LEU A 66 -105.68 -45.42 1.33
CA LEU A 66 -105.95 -43.98 1.20
C LEU A 66 -105.39 -43.17 2.38
N ASN A 67 -105.53 -43.69 3.61
CA ASN A 67 -104.90 -43.09 4.79
C ASN A 67 -103.37 -43.14 4.71
N HIS A 68 -102.78 -44.22 4.20
CA HIS A 68 -101.34 -44.35 4.01
C HIS A 68 -100.80 -43.28 3.05
N TYR A 69 -101.41 -43.11 1.87
CA TYR A 69 -101.00 -42.06 0.93
C TYR A 69 -101.21 -40.64 1.46
N ARG A 70 -102.29 -40.38 2.22
CA ARG A 70 -102.47 -39.10 2.93
C ARG A 70 -101.35 -38.85 3.93
N ASN A 71 -101.06 -39.82 4.81
CA ASN A 71 -100.01 -39.69 5.82
C ASN A 71 -98.62 -39.51 5.19
N VAL A 72 -98.32 -40.21 4.08
CA VAL A 72 -97.06 -40.03 3.33
C VAL A 72 -97.00 -38.61 2.72
N ALA A 73 -98.09 -38.10 2.16
CA ALA A 73 -98.13 -36.74 1.61
C ALA A 73 -98.05 -35.64 2.70
N GLU A 74 -98.66 -35.86 3.87
CA GLU A 74 -98.58 -34.95 5.02
C GLU A 74 -97.18 -34.97 5.67
N ASN A 75 -96.55 -36.14 5.79
CA ASN A 75 -95.15 -36.27 6.20
C ASN A 75 -94.22 -35.57 5.20
N ALA A 76 -94.37 -35.80 3.90
CA ALA A 76 -93.56 -35.14 2.88
C ALA A 76 -93.73 -33.61 2.87
N ARG A 77 -94.94 -33.10 3.14
CA ARG A 77 -95.19 -31.66 3.34
C ARG A 77 -94.53 -31.12 4.61
N SER A 78 -94.55 -31.88 5.69
CA SER A 78 -93.91 -31.50 6.96
C SER A 78 -92.39 -31.51 6.86
N GLU A 79 -91.81 -32.48 6.16
CA GLU A 79 -90.39 -32.54 5.81
C GLU A 79 -89.99 -31.39 4.87
N LEU A 80 -90.82 -31.06 3.87
CA LEU A 80 -90.61 -29.90 3.01
C LEU A 80 -90.65 -28.58 3.80
N ALA A 81 -91.61 -28.41 4.70
CA ALA A 81 -91.67 -27.23 5.57
C ALA A 81 -90.43 -27.15 6.50
N ALA A 82 -90.02 -28.27 7.10
CA ALA A 82 -88.84 -28.33 7.96
C ALA A 82 -87.53 -28.05 7.20
N THR A 83 -87.42 -28.50 5.95
CA THR A 83 -86.26 -28.21 5.09
C THR A 83 -86.25 -26.77 4.59
N LEU A 84 -87.41 -26.18 4.29
CA LEU A 84 -87.53 -24.75 3.97
C LEU A 84 -87.11 -23.86 5.14
N VAL A 85 -87.58 -24.13 6.36
CA VAL A 85 -87.14 -23.39 7.56
C VAL A 85 -85.62 -23.53 7.78
N LYS A 86 -85.06 -24.74 7.65
CA LYS A 86 -83.60 -24.94 7.72
C LYS A 86 -82.85 -24.13 6.65
N PHE A 87 -83.36 -24.10 5.41
CA PHE A 87 -82.79 -23.31 4.33
C PHE A 87 -82.84 -21.80 4.61
N GLU A 88 -83.95 -21.28 5.13
CA GLU A 88 -84.10 -19.88 5.52
C GLU A 88 -83.18 -19.49 6.69
N CYS A 89 -83.03 -20.36 7.69
CA CYS A 89 -82.04 -20.21 8.77
C CYS A 89 -80.62 -20.13 8.20
N SER A 90 -80.19 -21.12 7.40
CA SER A 90 -78.87 -21.12 6.75
C SER A 90 -78.66 -19.90 5.85
N GLN A 91 -79.71 -19.42 5.17
CA GLN A 91 -79.63 -18.23 4.33
C GLN A 91 -79.51 -16.94 5.16
N SER A 92 -80.13 -16.86 6.34
CA SER A 92 -79.99 -15.70 7.24
C SER A 92 -78.60 -15.67 7.92
N GLU A 93 -78.07 -16.82 8.33
CA GLU A 93 -76.68 -16.99 8.78
C GLU A 93 -75.68 -16.56 7.70
N LEU A 94 -75.88 -16.98 6.45
CA LEU A 94 -75.03 -16.54 5.33
C LEU A 94 -75.11 -15.03 5.07
N ARG A 95 -76.26 -14.38 5.32
CA ARG A 95 -76.40 -12.91 5.22
C ARG A 95 -75.64 -12.20 6.35
N ASP A 96 -75.75 -12.69 7.58
CA ASP A 96 -75.02 -12.15 8.73
C ASP A 96 -73.49 -12.34 8.59
N LEU A 97 -73.03 -13.52 8.19
CA LEU A 97 -71.61 -13.78 7.90
C LEU A 97 -71.07 -12.88 6.78
N ARG A 98 -71.85 -12.63 5.73
CA ARG A 98 -71.47 -11.66 4.68
C ARG A 98 -71.38 -10.22 5.20
N SER A 99 -72.31 -9.81 6.05
CA SER A 99 -72.27 -8.49 6.71
C SER A 99 -71.02 -8.33 7.60
N LYS A 100 -70.72 -9.35 8.41
CA LYS A 100 -69.50 -9.42 9.24
C LYS A 100 -68.22 -9.43 8.40
N MET A 101 -68.21 -10.13 7.28
CA MET A 101 -67.08 -10.11 6.34
C MET A 101 -66.87 -8.71 5.74
N LEU A 102 -67.94 -8.02 5.32
CA LEU A 102 -67.86 -6.68 4.76
C LEU A 102 -67.41 -5.62 5.79
N SER A 103 -67.82 -5.72 7.06
CA SER A 103 -67.33 -4.82 8.10
C SER A 103 -65.86 -5.07 8.46
N LYS A 104 -65.40 -6.33 8.41
CA LYS A 104 -63.97 -6.66 8.54
C LYS A 104 -63.15 -6.19 7.34
N GLU A 105 -63.68 -6.30 6.12
CA GLU A 105 -63.06 -5.76 4.90
C GLU A 105 -62.89 -4.23 5.00
N ALA A 106 -63.93 -3.49 5.44
CA ALA A 106 -63.86 -2.05 5.67
C ALA A 106 -62.79 -1.68 6.71
N PHE A 107 -62.77 -2.35 7.87
CA PHE A 107 -61.76 -2.14 8.92
C PHE A 107 -60.33 -2.43 8.43
N CYS A 108 -60.14 -3.47 7.59
CA CYS A 108 -58.85 -3.75 6.95
C CYS A 108 -58.44 -2.64 5.97
N GLN A 109 -59.38 -1.99 5.28
CA GLN A 109 -59.12 -0.86 4.40
C GLN A 109 -58.75 0.41 5.19
N GLU A 110 -59.41 0.66 6.32
CA GLU A 110 -59.07 1.75 7.26
C GLU A 110 -57.65 1.57 7.82
N LEU A 111 -57.32 0.40 8.39
CA LEU A 111 -55.97 0.08 8.86
C LEU A 111 -54.90 0.21 7.76
N LYS A 112 -55.25 -0.13 6.52
CA LYS A 112 -54.34 0.04 5.37
C LYS A 112 -54.12 1.51 5.04
N ALA A 113 -55.16 2.35 5.11
CA ALA A 113 -55.03 3.79 4.93
C ALA A 113 -54.19 4.44 6.05
N GLU A 114 -54.40 4.04 7.30
CA GLU A 114 -53.56 4.47 8.43
C GLU A 114 -52.10 4.06 8.23
N MET A 115 -51.82 2.81 7.82
CA MET A 115 -50.47 2.34 7.53
C MET A 115 -49.78 3.17 6.44
N GLU A 116 -50.49 3.51 5.35
CA GLU A 116 -49.92 4.37 4.30
C GLU A 116 -49.69 5.81 4.80
N ASN A 117 -50.59 6.37 5.63
CA ASN A 117 -50.37 7.66 6.29
C ASN A 117 -49.12 7.64 7.20
N TYR A 118 -48.90 6.55 7.94
CA TYR A 118 -47.68 6.36 8.74
C TYR A 118 -46.42 6.27 7.88
N LYS A 119 -46.46 5.54 6.75
CA LYS A 119 -45.34 5.47 5.80
C LYS A 119 -45.04 6.84 5.19
N GLU A 120 -46.05 7.60 4.80
CA GLU A 120 -45.87 8.94 4.24
C GLU A 120 -45.28 9.90 5.29
N ASN A 121 -45.81 9.90 6.52
CA ASN A 121 -45.27 10.71 7.60
C ASN A 121 -43.81 10.33 7.91
N ASN A 122 -43.47 9.04 7.90
CA ASN A 122 -42.10 8.57 8.06
C ASN A 122 -41.19 9.01 6.89
N ALA A 123 -41.67 8.96 5.64
CA ALA A 123 -40.93 9.44 4.47
C ALA A 123 -40.69 10.96 4.52
N ARG A 124 -41.71 11.75 4.90
CA ARG A 124 -41.60 13.21 5.12
C ARG A 124 -40.57 13.53 6.22
N LYS A 125 -40.62 12.81 7.36
CA LYS A 125 -39.62 12.95 8.45
C LYS A 125 -38.23 12.56 8.02
N SER A 126 -38.08 11.46 7.26
CA SER A 126 -36.78 11.00 6.73
C SER A 126 -36.19 12.03 5.76
N SER A 127 -37.00 12.60 4.87
CA SER A 127 -36.60 13.67 3.95
C SER A 127 -36.12 14.93 4.69
N LEU A 128 -36.88 15.38 5.69
CA LEU A 128 -36.47 16.49 6.56
C LEU A 128 -35.16 16.19 7.30
N LEU A 129 -34.97 14.95 7.77
CA LEU A 129 -33.76 14.53 8.48
C LEU A 129 -32.54 14.52 7.54
N THR A 130 -32.68 14.07 6.30
CA THR A 130 -31.64 14.19 5.27
C THR A 130 -31.31 15.65 5.00
N SER A 131 -32.30 16.50 4.70
CA SER A 131 -32.07 17.94 4.46
C SER A 131 -31.40 18.66 5.65
N LEU A 132 -31.71 18.27 6.88
CA LEU A 132 -31.03 18.80 8.06
C LEU A 132 -29.59 18.29 8.22
N ARG A 133 -29.29 17.05 7.81
CA ARG A 133 -27.91 16.54 7.75
C ARG A 133 -27.09 17.24 6.68
N ASP A 134 -27.65 17.38 5.48
CA ASP A 134 -27.00 18.06 4.36
C ASP A 134 -26.61 19.49 4.76
N ARG A 135 -27.53 20.24 5.40
CA ARG A 135 -27.23 21.59 5.89
C ARG A 135 -26.24 21.64 7.06
N VAL A 136 -26.15 20.59 7.89
CA VAL A 136 -25.09 20.50 8.91
C VAL A 136 -23.74 20.28 8.24
N GLN A 137 -23.66 19.40 7.24
CA GLN A 137 -22.45 19.17 6.47
C GLN A 137 -21.99 20.45 5.74
N GLU A 138 -22.91 21.18 5.09
CA GLU A 138 -22.61 22.48 4.46
C GLU A 138 -21.99 23.47 5.46
N LEU A 139 -22.55 23.59 6.67
CA LEU A 139 -22.02 24.46 7.72
C LEU A 139 -20.68 23.99 8.30
N GLU A 140 -20.44 22.67 8.34
CA GLU A 140 -19.15 22.08 8.72
C GLU A 140 -18.08 22.37 7.66
N GLU A 141 -18.42 22.26 6.37
CA GLU A 141 -17.56 22.60 5.23
C GLU A 141 -17.26 24.11 5.16
N GLU A 142 -18.24 24.97 5.40
CA GLU A 142 -18.04 26.43 5.53
C GLU A 142 -17.11 26.78 6.70
N SER A 143 -17.27 26.11 7.85
CA SER A 143 -16.41 26.30 9.02
C SER A 143 -14.96 25.82 8.77
N ALA A 144 -14.79 24.70 8.05
CA ALA A 144 -13.48 24.22 7.60
C ALA A 144 -12.83 25.20 6.60
N ALA A 145 -13.60 25.74 5.65
CA ALA A 145 -13.11 26.76 4.71
C ALA A 145 -12.72 28.07 5.42
N LEU A 146 -13.50 28.50 6.41
CA LEU A 146 -13.25 29.72 7.18
C LEU A 146 -12.02 29.57 8.11
N THR A 147 -11.82 28.41 8.73
CA THR A 147 -10.60 28.13 9.52
C THR A 147 -9.36 28.04 8.62
N ALA A 148 -9.44 27.40 7.45
CA ALA A 148 -8.35 27.40 6.46
C ALA A 148 -8.06 28.81 5.90
N SER A 149 -9.09 29.65 5.72
CA SER A 149 -8.94 31.06 5.36
C SER A 149 -8.23 31.86 6.45
N LYS A 150 -8.64 31.68 7.72
CA LYS A 150 -8.01 32.30 8.88
C LYS A 150 -6.53 31.93 9.01
N ILE A 151 -6.18 30.65 8.88
CA ILE A 151 -4.78 30.19 8.94
C ILE A 151 -3.94 30.85 7.83
N ARG A 152 -4.47 30.95 6.60
CA ARG A 152 -3.78 31.65 5.50
C ARG A 152 -3.59 33.15 5.79
N ALA A 153 -4.61 33.81 6.36
CA ALA A 153 -4.52 35.21 6.75
C ALA A 153 -3.48 35.43 7.87
N GLU A 154 -3.43 34.54 8.88
CA GLU A 154 -2.44 34.57 9.96
C GLU A 154 -1.01 34.35 9.44
N ILE A 155 -0.80 33.43 8.50
CA ILE A 155 0.50 33.21 7.85
C ILE A 155 0.93 34.46 7.07
N THR A 156 0.04 35.02 6.24
CA THR A 156 0.34 36.25 5.47
C THR A 156 0.66 37.43 6.39
N ALA A 157 -0.12 37.61 7.47
CA ALA A 157 0.16 38.64 8.46
C ALA A 157 1.52 38.41 9.15
N HIS A 158 1.86 37.17 9.50
CA HIS A 158 3.15 36.85 10.12
C HIS A 158 4.32 37.16 9.17
N THR A 159 4.24 36.76 7.91
CA THR A 159 5.23 37.09 6.87
C THR A 159 5.40 38.60 6.73
N ALA A 160 4.30 39.36 6.59
CA ALA A 160 4.36 40.81 6.50
C ALA A 160 4.94 41.47 7.77
N THR A 161 4.69 40.93 8.97
CA THR A 161 5.33 41.45 10.19
C THR A 161 6.85 41.19 10.22
N LYS A 162 7.30 40.05 9.69
CA LYS A 162 8.73 39.70 9.60
C LYS A 162 9.45 40.59 8.58
N GLU A 163 8.85 40.82 7.41
CA GLU A 163 9.36 41.75 6.40
C GLU A 163 9.46 43.17 6.95
N ASN A 164 8.43 43.65 7.66
CA ASN A 164 8.46 44.95 8.35
C ASN A 164 9.57 45.04 9.42
N GLN A 165 9.86 43.95 10.14
CA GLN A 165 11.00 43.92 11.07
C GLN A 165 12.35 43.98 10.36
N GLU A 166 12.49 43.32 9.20
CA GLU A 166 13.72 43.36 8.40
C GLU A 166 13.92 44.75 7.76
N LEU A 167 12.86 45.37 7.24
CA LEU A 167 12.91 46.75 6.74
C LEU A 167 13.29 47.74 7.85
N LYS A 168 12.73 47.59 9.07
CA LYS A 168 13.15 48.42 10.23
C LYS A 168 14.64 48.28 10.56
N LYS A 169 15.22 47.09 10.44
CA LYS A 169 16.68 46.89 10.61
C LYS A 169 17.48 47.60 9.53
N LYS A 170 17.07 47.46 8.25
CA LYS A 170 17.72 48.14 7.11
C LYS A 170 17.63 49.66 7.22
N VAL A 171 16.52 50.21 7.70
CA VAL A 171 16.39 51.66 7.98
C VAL A 171 17.39 52.10 9.05
N ALA A 172 17.49 51.38 10.17
CA ALA A 172 18.46 51.70 11.23
C ALA A 172 19.92 51.62 10.74
N GLU A 173 20.25 50.60 9.94
CA GLU A 173 21.59 50.45 9.33
C GLU A 173 21.90 51.58 8.33
N LEU A 174 20.91 52.02 7.54
CA LEU A 174 21.06 53.18 6.66
C LEU A 174 21.21 54.49 7.45
N ASP A 175 20.46 54.67 8.54
CA ASP A 175 20.60 55.84 9.42
C ASP A 175 21.98 55.90 10.09
N GLU A 176 22.52 54.76 10.56
CA GLU A 176 23.90 54.68 11.09
C GLU A 176 24.95 55.03 10.02
N ASN A 177 24.78 54.51 8.80
CA ASN A 177 25.66 54.84 7.67
C ASN A 177 25.57 56.32 7.27
N VAL A 178 24.37 56.92 7.27
CA VAL A 178 24.19 58.36 7.02
C VAL A 178 24.87 59.19 8.12
N GLN A 179 24.73 58.82 9.39
CA GLN A 179 25.44 59.50 10.48
C GLN A 179 26.97 59.37 10.36
N LYS A 180 27.47 58.23 9.88
CA LYS A 180 28.91 58.01 9.62
C LYS A 180 29.39 58.92 8.48
N CYS A 181 28.71 58.93 7.35
CA CYS A 181 29.01 59.83 6.22
C CYS A 181 28.95 61.32 6.60
N LEU A 182 28.02 61.72 7.48
CA LEU A 182 27.95 63.10 7.99
C LEU A 182 29.18 63.47 8.84
N LYS A 183 29.66 62.56 9.70
CA LYS A 183 30.89 62.76 10.49
C LYS A 183 32.12 62.85 9.59
N GLU A 184 32.27 61.92 8.64
CA GLU A 184 33.36 61.92 7.66
C GLU A 184 33.36 63.19 6.79
N ASN A 185 32.19 63.70 6.40
CA ASN A 185 32.07 64.97 5.67
C ASN A 185 32.51 66.17 6.53
N GLU A 186 32.14 66.21 7.81
CA GLU A 186 32.54 67.29 8.71
C GLU A 186 34.06 67.24 9.02
N GLU A 187 34.65 66.05 9.18
CA GLU A 187 36.10 65.85 9.25
C GLU A 187 36.81 66.31 7.97
N ASN A 188 36.25 65.96 6.80
CA ASN A 188 36.77 66.41 5.50
C ASN A 188 36.71 67.94 5.35
N LYS A 189 35.64 68.63 5.76
CA LYS A 189 35.59 70.11 5.79
C LYS A 189 36.66 70.71 6.72
N ASN A 190 36.88 70.10 7.88
CA ASN A 190 37.94 70.51 8.82
C ASN A 190 39.35 70.31 8.23
N GLN A 191 39.54 69.29 7.38
CA GLN A 191 40.80 69.05 6.68
C GLN A 191 40.98 69.96 5.45
N VAL A 192 39.91 70.23 4.69
CA VAL A 192 39.92 71.18 3.56
C VAL A 192 40.22 72.59 4.06
N SER A 193 39.58 73.06 5.14
CA SER A 193 39.87 74.37 5.72
C SER A 193 41.31 74.51 6.26
N LYS A 194 41.91 73.42 6.78
CA LYS A 194 43.35 73.36 7.08
C LYS A 194 44.22 73.49 5.82
N ASN A 195 43.81 72.90 4.70
CA ASN A 195 44.57 72.95 3.46
C ASN A 195 44.43 74.30 2.73
N CYS A 196 43.26 74.96 2.80
CA CYS A 196 43.08 76.31 2.28
C CYS A 196 44.06 77.30 2.93
N ARG A 197 44.22 77.27 4.26
CA ARG A 197 45.20 78.12 4.97
C ARG A 197 46.64 77.92 4.46
N LYS A 198 47.04 76.66 4.21
CA LYS A 198 48.36 76.35 3.63
C LYS A 198 48.51 76.83 2.18
N HIS A 199 47.43 76.85 1.40
CA HIS A 199 47.46 77.39 0.04
C HIS A 199 47.48 78.92 0.02
N GLU A 200 46.84 79.59 0.98
CA GLU A 200 46.99 81.04 1.19
C GLU A 200 48.44 81.40 1.58
N GLU A 201 49.06 80.62 2.48
CA GLU A 201 50.49 80.74 2.83
C GLU A 201 51.42 80.51 1.61
N PHE A 202 51.09 79.56 0.74
CA PHE A 202 51.89 79.25 -0.47
C PHE A 202 51.74 80.31 -1.56
N LEU A 203 50.54 80.88 -1.75
CA LEU A 203 50.30 81.95 -2.72
C LEU A 203 51.02 83.25 -2.32
N ALA A 204 51.14 83.53 -1.02
CA ALA A 204 51.96 84.64 -0.52
C ALA A 204 53.44 84.47 -0.91
N GLN A 205 54.00 83.26 -0.73
CA GLN A 205 55.40 82.95 -1.09
C GLN A 205 55.66 83.02 -2.62
N LEU A 206 54.68 82.67 -3.44
CA LEU A 206 54.81 82.72 -4.90
C LEU A 206 54.76 84.17 -5.43
N GLY A 207 54.03 85.06 -4.75
CA GLY A 207 53.97 86.50 -5.08
C GLY A 207 55.32 87.22 -4.93
N ASP A 208 56.10 86.86 -3.92
CA ASP A 208 57.43 87.44 -3.67
C ASP A 208 58.50 86.99 -4.69
N CYS A 209 58.23 85.97 -5.51
CA CYS A 209 59.22 85.35 -6.41
C CYS A 209 59.16 85.82 -7.87
N LEU A 210 58.18 86.67 -8.25
CA LEU A 210 57.95 87.06 -9.65
C LEU A 210 57.82 88.59 -9.82
N ASP A 211 58.94 89.28 -9.62
CA ASP A 211 59.12 90.70 -9.99
C ASP A 211 59.78 90.82 -11.39
N PRO A 212 59.09 91.36 -12.42
CA PRO A 212 59.59 91.37 -13.79
C PRO A 212 60.31 92.66 -14.19
N GLU A 213 61.35 93.08 -13.44
CA GLU A 213 62.27 94.15 -13.88
C GLU A 213 63.75 93.71 -13.93
N LYS A 214 64.20 93.25 -15.11
CA LYS A 214 65.51 93.65 -15.66
C LYS A 214 65.64 93.41 -17.17
N LYS A 215 66.34 94.34 -17.82
CA LYS A 215 66.46 94.46 -19.27
C LYS A 215 67.84 94.00 -19.76
N ASN A 216 67.86 93.59 -21.04
CA ASN A 216 69.00 93.64 -21.97
C ASN A 216 70.23 92.77 -21.68
N GLU A 217 70.49 91.82 -22.58
CA GLU A 217 71.78 91.74 -23.28
C GLU A 217 71.57 91.15 -24.69
N LYS A 218 72.42 91.53 -25.66
CA LYS A 218 72.27 91.13 -27.06
C LYS A 218 73.00 89.81 -27.30
N ALA A 219 72.27 88.74 -27.66
CA ALA A 219 72.85 87.53 -28.23
C ALA A 219 73.47 87.83 -29.62
N SER A 220 74.54 87.12 -29.97
CA SER A 220 75.18 87.22 -31.30
C SER A 220 74.35 86.48 -32.35
N ASP A 221 74.45 86.88 -33.62
CA ASP A 221 73.79 86.17 -34.73
C ASP A 221 74.31 84.72 -34.87
N GLU A 222 75.55 84.43 -34.45
CA GLU A 222 76.08 83.06 -34.36
C GLU A 222 75.42 82.23 -33.25
N ASP A 223 75.12 82.83 -32.09
CA ASP A 223 74.39 82.17 -31.01
C ASP A 223 72.96 81.84 -31.45
N LEU A 224 72.33 82.74 -32.23
CA LEU A 224 71.01 82.51 -32.82
C LEU A 224 71.02 81.37 -33.84
N ILE A 225 72.07 81.25 -34.69
CA ILE A 225 72.20 80.15 -35.66
C ILE A 225 72.47 78.82 -34.96
N LEU A 226 73.31 78.79 -33.91
CA LEU A 226 73.52 77.60 -33.08
C LEU A 226 72.22 77.17 -32.39
N LYS A 227 71.50 78.11 -31.76
CA LYS A 227 70.21 77.83 -31.13
C LYS A 227 69.16 77.37 -32.15
N LEU A 228 69.16 77.90 -33.38
CA LEU A 228 68.28 77.44 -34.45
C LEU A 228 68.62 76.00 -34.88
N ARG A 229 69.90 75.63 -34.91
CA ARG A 229 70.35 74.25 -35.21
C ARG A 229 69.94 73.28 -34.10
N GLU A 230 70.19 73.63 -32.84
CA GLU A 230 69.73 72.87 -31.67
C GLU A 230 68.21 72.67 -31.73
N LEU A 231 67.44 73.73 -31.96
CA LEU A 231 65.98 73.66 -32.11
C LEU A 231 65.54 72.81 -33.33
N CYS A 232 66.31 72.76 -34.42
CA CYS A 232 66.03 71.87 -35.54
C CYS A 232 66.27 70.39 -35.19
N GLU A 233 67.34 70.10 -34.44
CA GLU A 233 67.70 68.75 -33.98
C GLU A 233 66.72 68.26 -32.90
N GLU A 234 66.35 69.11 -31.94
CA GLU A 234 65.28 68.87 -30.96
C GLU A 234 63.93 68.62 -31.66
N ASN A 235 63.57 69.42 -32.67
CA ASN A 235 62.32 69.25 -33.42
C ASN A 235 62.32 67.95 -34.25
N ALA A 236 63.46 67.54 -34.80
CA ALA A 236 63.61 66.23 -35.44
C ALA A 236 63.47 65.07 -34.44
N LEU A 237 64.06 65.19 -33.24
CA LEU A 237 63.91 64.22 -32.16
C LEU A 237 62.45 64.11 -31.69
N VAL A 238 61.79 65.24 -31.44
CA VAL A 238 60.38 65.31 -31.02
C VAL A 238 59.46 64.74 -32.11
N LYS A 239 59.73 64.98 -33.39
CA LYS A 239 59.00 64.32 -34.50
C LYS A 239 59.19 62.81 -34.48
N GLY A 240 60.41 62.32 -34.23
CA GLY A 240 60.66 60.89 -34.04
C GLY A 240 59.86 60.31 -32.87
N GLN A 241 59.84 61.02 -31.73
CA GLN A 241 59.04 60.63 -30.56
C GLN A 241 57.53 60.61 -30.87
N ILE A 242 57.01 61.62 -31.59
CA ILE A 242 55.61 61.66 -32.05
C ILE A 242 55.28 60.43 -32.89
N VAL A 243 56.10 60.07 -33.89
CA VAL A 243 55.88 58.87 -34.71
C VAL A 243 55.86 57.61 -33.85
N THR A 244 56.80 57.44 -32.91
CA THR A 244 56.78 56.26 -32.02
C THR A 244 55.54 56.23 -31.10
N LEU A 245 55.05 57.39 -30.66
CA LEU A 245 53.83 57.49 -29.86
C LEU A 245 52.60 57.16 -30.71
N GLU A 246 52.50 57.68 -31.94
CA GLU A 246 51.44 57.34 -32.90
C GLU A 246 51.42 55.83 -33.21
N GLU A 247 52.58 55.18 -33.38
CA GLU A 247 52.69 53.74 -33.53
C GLU A 247 52.16 52.99 -32.29
N THR A 248 52.56 53.38 -31.07
CA THR A 248 52.04 52.75 -29.84
C THR A 248 50.54 52.96 -29.63
N ILE A 249 50.01 54.14 -29.98
CA ILE A 249 48.57 54.43 -29.94
C ILE A 249 47.80 53.53 -30.92
N ASN A 250 48.31 53.38 -32.16
CA ASN A 250 47.70 52.48 -33.14
C ASN A 250 47.70 51.01 -32.68
N VAL A 251 48.80 50.54 -32.07
CA VAL A 251 48.85 49.18 -31.49
C VAL A 251 47.80 49.02 -30.39
N HIS A 252 47.73 49.94 -29.43
CA HIS A 252 46.74 49.90 -28.36
C HIS A 252 45.29 50.04 -28.86
N GLU A 253 45.04 50.80 -29.93
CA GLU A 253 43.69 50.88 -30.53
C GLU A 253 43.28 49.54 -31.17
N MET A 254 44.21 48.86 -31.85
CA MET A 254 44.00 47.53 -32.42
C MET A 254 43.79 46.47 -31.32
N GLU A 255 44.59 46.50 -30.25
CA GLU A 255 44.43 45.64 -29.07
C GLU A 255 43.07 45.89 -28.39
N ALA A 256 42.67 47.15 -28.20
CA ALA A 256 41.38 47.51 -27.64
C ALA A 256 40.21 47.07 -28.55
N LYS A 257 40.38 47.10 -29.87
CA LYS A 257 39.39 46.61 -30.83
C LYS A 257 39.24 45.09 -30.76
N ALA A 258 40.34 44.34 -30.79
CA ALA A 258 40.33 42.88 -30.59
C ALA A 258 39.75 42.48 -29.22
N SER A 259 40.04 43.27 -28.18
CA SER A 259 39.46 43.09 -26.84
C SER A 259 37.94 43.29 -26.85
N ARG A 260 37.45 44.37 -27.48
CA ARG A 260 36.00 44.64 -27.62
C ARG A 260 35.28 43.53 -28.39
N GLU A 261 35.87 43.03 -29.48
CA GLU A 261 35.31 41.90 -30.25
C GLU A 261 35.28 40.59 -29.44
N THR A 262 36.31 40.34 -28.62
CA THR A 262 36.35 39.20 -27.71
C THR A 262 35.30 39.30 -26.61
N ILE A 263 35.11 40.48 -26.01
CA ILE A 263 34.04 40.74 -25.04
C ILE A 263 32.66 40.54 -25.70
N MET A 264 32.44 41.05 -26.92
CA MET A 264 31.18 40.87 -27.67
C MET A 264 30.85 39.38 -27.94
N ARG A 265 31.85 38.56 -28.31
CA ARG A 265 31.67 37.10 -28.43
C ARG A 265 31.31 36.46 -27.09
N LEU A 266 32.06 36.75 -26.03
CA LEU A 266 31.82 36.18 -24.70
C LEU A 266 30.43 36.58 -24.16
N VAL A 267 30.01 37.83 -24.34
CA VAL A 267 28.65 38.29 -23.99
C VAL A 267 27.59 37.54 -24.81
N SER A 268 27.83 37.29 -26.10
CA SER A 268 26.91 36.52 -26.95
C SER A 268 26.84 35.04 -26.53
N GLU A 269 27.95 34.44 -26.13
CA GLU A 269 28.02 33.07 -25.59
C GLU A 269 27.32 32.97 -24.23
N VAL A 270 27.59 33.90 -23.30
CA VAL A 270 26.90 33.99 -22.00
C VAL A 270 25.40 34.16 -22.18
N ASN A 271 24.95 35.06 -23.06
CA ASN A 271 23.52 35.24 -23.36
C ASN A 271 22.88 33.97 -23.95
N ARG A 272 23.61 33.21 -24.78
CA ARG A 272 23.14 31.93 -25.34
C ARG A 272 23.04 30.84 -24.28
N GLU A 273 24.03 30.71 -23.40
CA GLU A 273 23.99 29.74 -22.30
C GLU A 273 22.97 30.14 -21.23
N GLN A 274 22.78 31.43 -20.95
CA GLN A 274 21.74 31.91 -20.03
C GLN A 274 20.32 31.62 -20.57
N LYS A 275 20.08 31.77 -21.88
CA LYS A 275 18.81 31.35 -22.51
C LYS A 275 18.58 29.84 -22.42
N LYS A 276 19.61 29.02 -22.61
CA LYS A 276 19.50 27.55 -22.42
C LYS A 276 19.25 27.19 -20.96
N ALA A 277 19.94 27.85 -20.03
CA ALA A 277 19.73 27.64 -18.59
C ALA A 277 18.30 27.97 -18.18
N ALA A 278 17.75 29.09 -18.67
CA ALA A 278 16.35 29.46 -18.47
C ALA A 278 15.38 28.40 -19.03
N SER A 279 15.59 27.95 -20.28
CA SER A 279 14.80 26.87 -20.89
C SER A 279 14.87 25.56 -20.11
N CYS A 280 16.04 25.22 -19.56
CA CYS A 280 16.25 24.01 -18.75
C CYS A 280 15.57 24.12 -17.38
N THR A 281 15.55 25.31 -16.76
CA THR A 281 14.75 25.55 -15.55
C THR A 281 13.25 25.47 -15.82
N GLU A 282 12.76 26.02 -16.92
CA GLU A 282 11.34 25.89 -17.30
C GLU A 282 10.93 24.43 -17.54
N GLU A 283 11.76 23.65 -18.24
CA GLU A 283 11.50 22.22 -18.49
C GLU A 283 11.50 21.43 -17.18
N LYS A 284 12.49 21.67 -16.29
CA LYS A 284 12.53 21.09 -14.95
C LYS A 284 11.27 21.43 -14.15
N ASP A 285 10.81 22.68 -14.19
CA ASP A 285 9.66 23.11 -13.40
C ASP A 285 8.34 22.52 -13.95
N ARG A 286 8.21 22.35 -15.27
CA ARG A 286 7.12 21.54 -15.87
C ARG A 286 7.16 20.08 -15.42
N LEU A 287 8.34 19.44 -15.45
CA LEU A 287 8.49 18.06 -14.98
C LEU A 287 8.21 17.91 -13.48
N ASN A 288 8.52 18.91 -12.65
CA ASN A 288 8.12 18.95 -11.25
C ASN A 288 6.60 19.08 -11.07
N GLN A 289 5.94 19.92 -11.88
CA GLN A 289 4.49 20.08 -11.90
C GLN A 289 3.80 18.75 -12.28
N ASP A 290 4.27 18.10 -13.35
CA ASP A 290 3.75 16.81 -13.81
C ASP A 290 3.97 15.70 -12.76
N LEU A 291 5.12 15.70 -12.08
CA LEU A 291 5.40 14.78 -10.97
C LEU A 291 4.44 14.98 -9.80
N LEU A 292 4.12 16.23 -9.43
CA LEU A 292 3.15 16.52 -8.37
C LEU A 292 1.75 16.03 -8.75
N CYS A 293 1.27 16.34 -9.97
CA CYS A 293 0.00 15.83 -10.50
C CYS A 293 -0.05 14.28 -10.53
N ALA A 294 1.06 13.63 -10.89
CA ALA A 294 1.19 12.17 -10.88
C ALA A 294 1.17 11.58 -9.46
N VAL A 295 1.72 12.28 -8.46
CA VAL A 295 1.63 11.89 -7.04
C VAL A 295 0.21 12.06 -6.52
N GLU A 296 -0.46 13.17 -6.79
CA GLU A 296 -1.85 13.41 -6.36
C GLU A 296 -2.81 12.36 -6.92
N THR A 297 -2.72 12.07 -8.23
CA THR A 297 -3.53 11.03 -8.88
C THR A 297 -3.22 9.62 -8.34
N LYS A 298 -1.95 9.30 -8.07
CA LYS A 298 -1.55 8.07 -7.37
C LYS A 298 -2.21 7.97 -5.99
N GLU A 299 -2.19 9.04 -5.19
CA GLU A 299 -2.82 9.02 -3.86
C GLU A 299 -4.35 8.83 -3.94
N VAL A 300 -5.03 9.41 -4.94
CA VAL A 300 -6.46 9.17 -5.17
C VAL A 300 -6.72 7.69 -5.46
N LEU A 301 -5.97 7.09 -6.37
CA LEU A 301 -6.07 5.66 -6.68
C LEU A 301 -5.76 4.77 -5.46
N GLU A 302 -4.78 5.14 -4.63
CA GLU A 302 -4.50 4.42 -3.38
C GLU A 302 -5.65 4.51 -2.37
N ARG A 303 -6.37 5.65 -2.29
CA ARG A 303 -7.59 5.78 -1.47
C ARG A 303 -8.71 4.88 -2.01
N GLU A 304 -8.91 4.86 -3.33
CA GLU A 304 -9.90 3.98 -3.97
C GLU A 304 -9.60 2.49 -3.74
N VAL A 305 -8.33 2.07 -3.89
CA VAL A 305 -7.90 0.69 -3.62
C VAL A 305 -8.18 0.31 -2.17
N ARG A 306 -7.93 1.18 -1.19
CA ARG A 306 -8.28 0.93 0.23
C ARG A 306 -9.79 0.77 0.42
N ILE A 307 -10.62 1.65 -0.16
CA ILE A 307 -12.09 1.55 -0.09
C ILE A 307 -12.60 0.25 -0.73
N LEU A 308 -12.01 -0.18 -1.86
CA LEU A 308 -12.37 -1.44 -2.52
C LEU A 308 -11.95 -2.66 -1.69
N GLN A 309 -10.79 -2.63 -1.03
CA GLN A 309 -10.35 -3.66 -0.09
C GLN A 309 -11.27 -3.76 1.13
N GLU A 310 -11.68 -2.62 1.71
CA GLU A 310 -12.65 -2.59 2.81
C GLU A 310 -14.01 -3.16 2.40
N ARG A 311 -14.52 -2.80 1.22
CA ARG A 311 -15.76 -3.36 0.66
C ARG A 311 -15.65 -4.87 0.42
N LEU A 312 -14.50 -5.35 -0.08
CA LEU A 312 -14.25 -6.77 -0.27
C LEU A 312 -14.23 -7.52 1.08
N LEU A 313 -13.55 -6.99 2.09
CA LEU A 313 -13.51 -7.56 3.44
C LEU A 313 -14.90 -7.55 4.11
N ALA A 314 -15.70 -6.50 3.91
CA ALA A 314 -17.08 -6.44 4.37
C ALA A 314 -17.94 -7.51 3.68
N GLY A 315 -17.84 -7.65 2.35
CA GLY A 315 -18.51 -8.69 1.57
C GLY A 315 -18.13 -10.10 2.03
N GLN A 316 -16.85 -10.35 2.29
CA GLN A 316 -16.34 -11.61 2.84
C GLN A 316 -16.98 -11.95 4.20
N ARG A 317 -17.03 -10.97 5.12
CA ARG A 317 -17.69 -11.16 6.44
C ARG A 317 -19.17 -11.50 6.31
N VAL A 318 -19.90 -10.85 5.39
CA VAL A 318 -21.32 -11.12 5.13
C VAL A 318 -21.50 -12.52 4.52
N TRP A 319 -20.65 -12.92 3.58
CA TRP A 319 -20.66 -14.27 3.01
C TRP A 319 -20.39 -15.34 4.08
N ASP A 320 -19.38 -15.12 4.94
CA ASP A 320 -19.09 -16.02 6.07
C ASP A 320 -20.25 -16.08 7.07
N ALA A 321 -20.96 -14.97 7.31
CA ALA A 321 -22.16 -14.96 8.15
C ALA A 321 -23.29 -15.81 7.54
N SER A 322 -23.63 -15.55 6.27
CA SER A 322 -24.64 -16.33 5.54
C SER A 322 -24.29 -17.82 5.45
N LYS A 323 -23.01 -18.16 5.30
CA LYS A 323 -22.52 -19.55 5.34
C LYS A 323 -22.74 -20.22 6.71
N ARG A 324 -22.57 -19.48 7.82
CA ARG A 324 -22.87 -19.99 9.18
C ARG A 324 -24.38 -20.16 9.36
N GLU A 325 -25.19 -19.18 8.96
CA GLU A 325 -26.66 -19.26 9.00
C GLU A 325 -27.19 -20.46 8.21
N LEU A 326 -26.70 -20.69 6.99
CA LEU A 326 -27.06 -21.85 6.18
C LEU A 326 -26.65 -23.17 6.84
N SER A 327 -25.52 -23.20 7.55
CA SER A 327 -25.10 -24.38 8.33
C SER A 327 -26.00 -24.64 9.55
N LEU A 328 -26.55 -23.59 10.17
CA LEU A 328 -27.50 -23.69 11.27
C LEU A 328 -28.89 -24.14 10.77
N LEU A 329 -29.38 -23.52 9.69
CA LEU A 329 -30.62 -23.93 9.03
C LEU A 329 -30.59 -25.39 8.57
N LYS A 330 -29.45 -25.87 8.07
CA LYS A 330 -29.27 -27.27 7.70
C LYS A 330 -29.35 -28.21 8.92
N LYS A 331 -28.77 -27.81 10.07
CA LYS A 331 -28.90 -28.59 11.32
C LYS A 331 -30.34 -28.63 11.81
N SER A 332 -31.03 -27.49 11.86
CA SER A 332 -32.43 -27.44 12.29
C SER A 332 -33.36 -28.20 11.33
N SER A 333 -33.08 -28.21 10.01
CA SER A 333 -33.81 -29.07 9.05
C SER A 333 -33.67 -30.54 9.41
N CYS A 334 -32.44 -31.03 9.62
CA CYS A 334 -32.19 -32.42 9.98
C CYS A 334 -32.72 -32.80 11.38
N GLU A 335 -32.82 -31.85 12.32
CA GLU A 335 -33.48 -32.05 13.60
C GLU A 335 -35.01 -32.13 13.44
N LEU A 336 -35.60 -31.27 12.60
CA LEU A 336 -37.02 -31.28 12.29
C LEU A 336 -37.42 -32.57 11.56
N GLU A 337 -36.62 -33.01 10.57
CA GLU A 337 -36.77 -34.29 9.85
C GLU A 337 -36.79 -35.48 10.83
N LYS A 338 -35.84 -35.55 11.77
CA LYS A 338 -35.83 -36.59 12.82
C LYS A 338 -37.06 -36.53 13.72
N SER A 339 -37.52 -35.32 14.07
CA SER A 339 -38.74 -35.16 14.88
C SER A 339 -40.00 -35.57 14.11
N LEU A 340 -40.04 -35.32 12.81
CA LEU A 340 -41.14 -35.75 11.94
C LEU A 340 -41.19 -37.27 11.84
N GLU A 341 -40.05 -37.93 11.63
CA GLU A 341 -39.95 -39.39 11.58
C GLU A 341 -40.42 -40.03 12.90
N ALA A 342 -39.92 -39.53 14.04
CA ALA A 342 -40.36 -40.01 15.37
C ALA A 342 -41.87 -39.81 15.61
N ASN A 343 -42.46 -38.73 15.08
CA ASN A 343 -43.91 -38.51 15.15
C ASN A 343 -44.69 -39.45 14.21
N LEU A 344 -44.14 -39.79 13.04
CA LEU A 344 -44.73 -40.78 12.13
C LEU A 344 -44.71 -42.19 12.75
N ASP A 345 -43.61 -42.58 13.37
CA ASP A 345 -43.48 -43.84 14.13
C ASP A 345 -44.48 -43.89 15.30
N ALA A 346 -44.57 -42.82 16.09
CA ALA A 346 -45.52 -42.73 17.20
C ALA A 346 -46.98 -42.79 16.72
N ALA A 347 -47.30 -42.16 15.58
CA ALA A 347 -48.61 -42.25 14.95
C ALA A 347 -48.90 -43.67 14.41
N ALA A 348 -47.92 -44.35 13.83
CA ALA A 348 -48.04 -45.73 13.39
C ALA A 348 -48.27 -46.70 14.57
N ALA A 349 -47.53 -46.53 15.67
CA ALA A 349 -47.73 -47.28 16.91
C ALA A 349 -49.13 -47.03 17.50
N SER A 350 -49.60 -45.78 17.52
CA SER A 350 -50.94 -45.41 17.98
C SER A 350 -52.04 -46.02 17.11
N ARG A 351 -51.88 -46.04 15.78
CA ARG A 351 -52.81 -46.72 14.85
C ARG A 351 -52.83 -48.23 15.09
N SER A 352 -51.68 -48.86 15.35
CA SER A 352 -51.59 -50.27 15.71
C SER A 352 -52.32 -50.57 17.03
N GLN A 353 -52.16 -49.73 18.05
CA GLN A 353 -52.90 -49.86 19.31
C GLN A 353 -54.42 -49.70 19.12
N LEU A 354 -54.87 -48.76 18.27
CA LEU A 354 -56.29 -48.60 17.93
C LEU A 354 -56.84 -49.83 17.18
N SER A 355 -56.06 -50.46 16.29
CA SER A 355 -56.43 -51.72 15.65
C SER A 355 -56.60 -52.85 16.67
N LEU A 356 -55.63 -53.03 17.56
CA LEU A 356 -55.69 -54.03 18.64
C LEU A 356 -56.84 -53.78 19.62
N PHE A 357 -57.20 -52.51 19.87
CA PHE A 357 -58.37 -52.16 20.67
C PHE A 357 -59.68 -52.53 19.95
N ARG A 358 -59.80 -52.23 18.65
CA ARG A 358 -60.96 -52.62 17.84
C ARG A 358 -61.13 -54.14 17.77
N GLU A 359 -60.03 -54.89 17.64
CA GLU A 359 -60.04 -56.36 17.73
C GLU A 359 -60.54 -56.86 19.09
N LYS A 360 -60.09 -56.26 20.20
CA LYS A 360 -60.60 -56.59 21.54
C LYS A 360 -62.09 -56.30 21.71
N VAL A 361 -62.58 -55.17 21.19
CA VAL A 361 -64.01 -54.83 21.22
C VAL A 361 -64.83 -55.81 20.37
N ALA A 362 -64.38 -56.13 19.16
CA ALA A 362 -65.03 -57.15 18.31
C ALA A 362 -65.00 -58.55 18.92
N ALA A 363 -63.99 -58.88 19.74
CA ALA A 363 -63.94 -60.12 20.51
C ALA A 363 -64.95 -60.12 21.68
N LEU A 364 -65.12 -59.00 22.39
CA LEU A 364 -66.08 -58.89 23.50
C LEU A 364 -67.54 -58.90 23.02
N LEU A 365 -67.83 -58.36 21.84
CA LEU A 365 -69.18 -58.36 21.22
C LEU A 365 -69.56 -59.72 20.59
N ARG A 366 -68.66 -60.72 20.66
CA ARG A 366 -68.86 -62.06 20.11
C ARG A 366 -69.71 -62.93 21.04
N GLY A 367 -71.03 -62.78 20.94
CA GLY A 367 -72.02 -63.71 21.50
C GLY A 367 -72.15 -65.01 20.68
N SER A 368 -73.00 -65.94 21.14
CA SER A 368 -73.20 -67.28 20.54
C SER A 368 -73.82 -67.31 19.12
N TRP A 369 -74.10 -66.15 18.52
CA TRP A 369 -74.79 -65.99 17.23
C TRP A 369 -73.98 -65.07 16.29
N GLY A 370 -72.81 -65.52 15.83
CA GLY A 370 -72.09 -64.93 14.69
C GLY A 370 -70.71 -64.33 14.96
N THR A 371 -69.90 -64.25 13.89
CA THR A 371 -68.52 -63.75 13.90
C THR A 371 -68.47 -62.25 13.57
N THR A 372 -68.31 -61.38 14.57
CA THR A 372 -68.10 -59.93 14.33
C THR A 372 -66.67 -59.65 13.84
N GLY A 373 -66.55 -58.83 12.79
CA GLY A 373 -65.25 -58.36 12.27
C GLY A 373 -64.70 -57.15 13.04
N PRO A 374 -63.38 -56.88 12.98
CA PRO A 374 -62.74 -55.78 13.72
C PRO A 374 -62.90 -54.38 13.07
N THR A 375 -63.75 -54.23 12.07
CA THR A 375 -64.05 -52.93 11.44
C THR A 375 -65.04 -52.13 12.28
N GLU A 376 -64.87 -50.81 12.31
CA GLU A 376 -65.67 -49.89 13.11
C GLU A 376 -67.17 -49.96 12.78
N ASP A 377 -67.52 -50.01 11.50
CA ASP A 377 -68.91 -50.15 11.05
C ASP A 377 -69.54 -51.49 11.47
N ALA A 378 -68.77 -52.59 11.45
CA ALA A 378 -69.25 -53.90 11.87
C ALA A 378 -69.46 -54.00 13.40
N ILE A 379 -68.64 -53.29 14.17
CA ILE A 379 -68.83 -53.11 15.62
C ILE A 379 -70.10 -52.30 15.89
N LEU A 380 -70.31 -51.19 15.15
CA LEU A 380 -71.49 -50.33 15.31
C LEU A 380 -72.79 -51.03 14.92
N GLU A 381 -72.83 -51.75 13.79
CA GLU A 381 -74.00 -52.54 13.40
C GLU A 381 -74.29 -53.65 14.41
N ARG A 382 -73.27 -54.32 14.95
CA ARG A 382 -73.51 -55.34 15.99
C ARG A 382 -74.10 -54.75 17.27
N ILE A 383 -73.72 -53.54 17.64
CA ILE A 383 -74.34 -52.83 18.78
C ILE A 383 -75.81 -52.52 18.46
N ARG A 384 -76.12 -52.02 17.25
CA ARG A 384 -77.51 -51.76 16.80
C ARG A 384 -78.37 -53.01 16.83
N GLU A 385 -77.86 -54.14 16.34
CA GLU A 385 -78.55 -55.45 16.40
C GLU A 385 -78.89 -55.83 17.85
N VAL A 386 -77.92 -55.78 18.77
CA VAL A 386 -78.12 -56.14 20.18
C VAL A 386 -79.16 -55.23 20.85
N THR A 387 -79.11 -53.92 20.62
CA THR A 387 -80.10 -52.97 21.14
C THR A 387 -81.51 -53.25 20.57
N SER A 388 -81.63 -53.52 19.27
CA SER A 388 -82.93 -53.86 18.67
C SER A 388 -83.52 -55.17 19.24
N GLN A 389 -82.65 -56.13 19.57
CA GLN A 389 -83.06 -57.37 20.24
C GLN A 389 -83.52 -57.12 21.68
N GLU A 390 -82.83 -56.24 22.42
CA GLU A 390 -83.26 -55.79 23.75
C GLU A 390 -84.63 -55.10 23.70
N GLU A 391 -84.86 -54.18 22.76
CA GLU A 391 -86.16 -53.53 22.56
C GLU A 391 -87.27 -54.51 22.17
N SER A 392 -86.96 -55.56 21.42
CA SER A 392 -87.91 -56.64 21.12
C SER A 392 -88.29 -57.46 22.36
N ARG A 393 -87.32 -57.76 23.23
CA ARG A 393 -87.56 -58.41 24.53
C ARG A 393 -88.38 -57.50 25.45
N LYS A 394 -88.08 -56.19 25.48
CA LYS A 394 -88.82 -55.20 26.28
C LYS A 394 -90.29 -55.11 25.86
N ARG A 395 -90.57 -55.12 24.54
CA ARG A 395 -91.94 -55.22 24.02
C ARG A 395 -92.64 -56.53 24.44
N MET A 396 -91.93 -57.65 24.41
CA MET A 396 -92.47 -58.93 24.89
C MET A 396 -92.78 -58.91 26.40
N VAL A 397 -91.90 -58.30 27.21
CA VAL A 397 -92.15 -58.07 28.65
C VAL A 397 -93.40 -57.23 28.85
N SER A 398 -93.55 -56.09 28.17
CA SER A 398 -94.77 -55.27 28.29
C SER A 398 -96.04 -55.96 27.79
N GLN A 399 -95.93 -56.92 26.87
CA GLN A 399 -97.05 -57.75 26.44
C GLN A 399 -97.42 -58.83 27.50
N LEU A 400 -96.45 -59.30 28.28
CA LEU A 400 -96.69 -60.17 29.44
C LEU A 400 -97.24 -59.36 30.63
N GLU A 401 -96.74 -58.16 30.87
CA GLU A 401 -97.27 -57.22 31.87
C GLU A 401 -98.73 -56.89 31.58
N ALA A 402 -99.10 -56.64 30.32
CA ALA A 402 -100.49 -56.42 29.92
C ALA A 402 -101.40 -57.65 30.20
N ARG A 403 -100.91 -58.87 29.94
CA ARG A 403 -101.63 -60.11 30.29
C ARG A 403 -101.75 -60.32 31.80
N ILE A 404 -100.75 -59.92 32.57
CA ILE A 404 -100.83 -59.92 34.03
C ILE A 404 -101.91 -58.94 34.50
N SER A 405 -101.96 -57.73 33.92
CA SER A 405 -103.01 -56.75 34.23
C SER A 405 -104.42 -57.27 33.90
N GLU A 406 -104.61 -57.96 32.77
CA GLU A 406 -105.89 -58.55 32.37
C GLU A 406 -106.32 -59.69 33.31
N LEU A 407 -105.38 -60.52 33.77
CA LEU A 407 -105.64 -61.54 34.80
C LEU A 407 -105.89 -60.94 36.19
N VAL A 408 -105.25 -59.81 36.51
CA VAL A 408 -105.48 -59.04 37.74
C VAL A 408 -106.86 -58.37 37.72
N GLU A 409 -107.35 -57.94 36.56
CA GLU A 409 -108.71 -57.40 36.39
C GLU A 409 -109.78 -58.49 36.56
N GLN A 410 -109.56 -59.69 36.00
CA GLN A 410 -110.43 -60.85 36.22
C GLN A 410 -110.45 -61.30 37.70
N LEU A 411 -109.30 -61.32 38.36
CA LEU A 411 -109.20 -61.52 39.81
C LEU A 411 -109.89 -60.37 40.57
N GLY A 412 -109.84 -59.16 40.03
CA GLY A 412 -110.52 -57.97 40.52
C GLY A 412 -112.03 -58.16 40.56
N ASP A 413 -112.65 -58.67 39.50
CA ASP A 413 -114.09 -58.96 39.45
C ASP A 413 -114.50 -60.07 40.44
N GLU A 414 -113.75 -61.17 40.54
CA GLU A 414 -114.00 -62.22 41.55
C GLU A 414 -113.86 -61.65 42.97
N SER A 415 -112.80 -60.87 43.21
CA SER A 415 -112.60 -60.18 44.49
C SER A 415 -113.69 -59.16 44.77
N GLY A 416 -114.30 -58.55 43.74
CA GLY A 416 -115.43 -57.63 43.84
C GLY A 416 -116.73 -58.31 44.28
N PHE A 417 -116.96 -59.57 43.89
CA PHE A 417 -118.03 -60.39 44.48
C PHE A 417 -117.72 -60.76 45.93
N HIS A 418 -116.47 -61.14 46.24
CA HIS A 418 -116.02 -61.43 47.60
C HIS A 418 -116.13 -60.20 48.53
N GLN A 419 -115.77 -59.01 48.03
CA GLN A 419 -115.77 -57.76 48.77
C GLN A 419 -117.19 -57.23 49.02
N LYS A 420 -118.17 -57.53 48.17
CA LYS A 420 -119.61 -57.26 48.45
C LYS A 420 -120.16 -58.13 49.59
N ALA A 421 -119.59 -59.31 49.83
CA ALA A 421 -119.85 -60.11 51.03
C ALA A 421 -119.09 -59.55 52.25
N LEU A 422 -117.79 -59.26 52.09
CA LEU A 422 -116.94 -58.70 53.13
C LEU A 422 -117.45 -57.34 53.67
N GLN A 423 -117.92 -56.45 52.78
CA GLN A 423 -118.49 -55.14 53.15
C GLN A 423 -119.71 -55.24 54.09
N ARG A 424 -120.44 -56.36 54.10
CA ARG A 424 -121.52 -56.59 55.08
C ARG A 424 -120.99 -56.95 56.46
N ALA A 425 -119.88 -57.67 56.55
CA ALA A 425 -119.19 -57.96 57.81
C ALA A 425 -118.44 -56.72 58.33
N GLN A 426 -117.65 -56.06 57.47
CA GLN A 426 -116.91 -54.85 57.80
C GLN A 426 -117.82 -53.68 58.22
N LYS A 427 -119.06 -53.58 57.73
CA LYS A 427 -120.03 -52.58 58.24
C LYS A 427 -120.45 -52.80 59.71
N ALA A 428 -120.25 -54.00 60.25
CA ALA A 428 -120.42 -54.29 61.67
C ALA A 428 -119.12 -54.05 62.45
N GLU A 429 -117.98 -54.52 61.93
CA GLU A 429 -116.66 -54.36 62.55
C GLU A 429 -116.22 -52.89 62.61
N ASN A 430 -116.35 -52.12 61.52
CA ASN A 430 -115.98 -50.70 61.47
C ASN A 430 -116.73 -49.86 62.52
N LYS A 431 -117.95 -50.25 62.92
CA LYS A 431 -118.70 -49.56 63.99
C LYS A 431 -118.08 -49.81 65.37
N LEU A 432 -117.50 -50.99 65.58
CA LEU A 432 -116.77 -51.34 66.80
C LEU A 432 -115.40 -50.63 66.81
N GLU A 433 -114.67 -50.74 65.69
CA GLU A 433 -113.33 -50.18 65.53
C GLU A 433 -113.32 -48.65 65.54
N THR A 434 -114.33 -47.97 64.97
CA THR A 434 -114.41 -46.49 65.06
C THR A 434 -114.48 -46.02 66.52
N LEU A 435 -115.20 -46.74 67.39
CA LEU A 435 -115.33 -46.38 68.80
C LEU A 435 -114.04 -46.68 69.60
N GLN A 436 -113.31 -47.75 69.29
CA GLN A 436 -112.00 -48.05 69.90
C GLN A 436 -110.87 -47.17 69.36
N GLY A 437 -110.89 -46.83 68.07
CA GLY A 437 -109.93 -45.96 67.41
C GLY A 437 -110.04 -44.51 67.88
N GLN A 438 -111.26 -44.00 68.11
CA GLN A 438 -111.44 -42.67 68.70
C GLN A 438 -110.85 -42.55 70.10
N LEU A 439 -110.99 -43.60 70.93
CA LEU A 439 -110.43 -43.63 72.29
C LEU A 439 -108.90 -43.58 72.27
N THR A 440 -108.29 -44.54 71.55
CA THR A 440 -106.82 -44.69 71.47
C THR A 440 -106.14 -43.55 70.70
N HIS A 441 -106.81 -42.96 69.70
CA HIS A 441 -106.29 -41.78 69.00
C HIS A 441 -106.22 -40.54 69.90
N LEU A 442 -107.25 -40.27 70.72
CA LEU A 442 -107.26 -39.12 71.63
C LEU A 442 -106.19 -39.25 72.72
N GLU A 443 -105.98 -40.46 73.25
CA GLU A 443 -104.90 -40.77 74.18
C GLU A 443 -103.52 -40.54 73.54
N GLY A 444 -103.32 -41.02 72.30
CA GLY A 444 -102.08 -40.81 71.54
C GLY A 444 -101.82 -39.34 71.15
N VAL A 445 -102.87 -38.56 70.87
CA VAL A 445 -102.76 -37.12 70.57
C VAL A 445 -102.35 -36.30 71.79
N LEU A 446 -102.83 -36.65 72.99
CA LEU A 446 -102.36 -36.02 74.22
C LEU A 446 -100.85 -36.25 74.41
N VAL A 447 -100.43 -37.52 74.39
CA VAL A 447 -99.03 -37.91 74.66
C VAL A 447 -98.06 -37.35 73.61
N SER A 448 -98.41 -37.40 72.32
CA SER A 448 -97.58 -36.80 71.26
C SER A 448 -97.53 -35.27 71.34
N GLY A 449 -98.61 -34.63 71.81
CA GLY A 449 -98.65 -33.19 72.07
C GLY A 449 -97.71 -32.73 73.19
N ASP A 450 -97.55 -33.52 74.25
CA ASP A 450 -96.60 -33.22 75.33
C ASP A 450 -95.14 -33.36 74.85
N VAL A 451 -94.80 -34.46 74.17
CA VAL A 451 -93.43 -34.68 73.65
C VAL A 451 -93.01 -33.59 72.65
N LEU A 452 -93.93 -33.12 71.80
CA LEU A 452 -93.67 -32.00 70.87
C LEU A 452 -93.43 -30.67 71.61
N ARG A 453 -94.18 -30.38 72.68
CA ARG A 453 -93.98 -29.17 73.50
C ARG A 453 -92.60 -29.18 74.16
N ASP A 454 -92.17 -30.31 74.70
CA ASP A 454 -90.86 -30.42 75.35
C ASP A 454 -89.70 -30.30 74.36
N HIS A 455 -89.82 -30.89 73.16
CA HIS A 455 -88.81 -30.73 72.11
C HIS A 455 -88.68 -29.28 71.64
N LEU A 456 -89.81 -28.59 71.42
CA LEU A 456 -89.82 -27.16 71.06
C LEU A 456 -89.24 -26.26 72.17
N ASN A 457 -89.53 -26.58 73.44
CA ASN A 457 -88.94 -25.88 74.59
C ASN A 457 -87.42 -26.11 74.68
N PHE A 458 -86.94 -27.33 74.41
CA PHE A 458 -85.51 -27.65 74.40
C PHE A 458 -84.75 -26.89 73.31
N GLU A 459 -85.24 -26.91 72.05
CA GLU A 459 -84.61 -26.16 70.97
C GLU A 459 -84.67 -24.63 71.23
N LYS A 460 -85.79 -24.10 71.77
CA LYS A 460 -85.87 -22.69 72.18
C LYS A 460 -84.80 -22.30 73.21
N GLN A 461 -84.52 -23.15 74.21
CA GLN A 461 -83.45 -22.90 75.18
C GLN A 461 -82.05 -22.94 74.53
N LYS A 462 -81.83 -23.80 73.54
CA LYS A 462 -80.58 -23.91 72.79
C LYS A 462 -80.33 -22.69 71.91
N TYR A 463 -81.35 -22.17 71.23
CA TYR A 463 -81.27 -20.91 70.46
C TYR A 463 -81.03 -19.69 71.35
N LEU A 464 -81.68 -19.61 72.52
CA LEU A 464 -81.44 -18.54 73.50
C LEU A 464 -79.96 -18.50 73.95
N LYS A 465 -79.40 -19.66 74.35
CA LYS A 465 -77.98 -19.78 74.72
C LYS A 465 -77.02 -19.36 73.61
N PHE A 466 -77.36 -19.64 72.35
CA PHE A 466 -76.56 -19.20 71.20
C PHE A 466 -76.62 -17.67 71.02
N LEU A 467 -77.79 -17.04 71.17
CA LEU A 467 -77.91 -15.58 71.10
C LEU A 467 -77.22 -14.87 72.26
N ASP A 468 -77.23 -15.44 73.47
CA ASP A 468 -76.47 -14.92 74.61
C ASP A 468 -74.96 -14.94 74.29
N GLN A 469 -74.42 -16.07 73.82
CA GLN A 469 -73.01 -16.18 73.40
C GLN A 469 -72.64 -15.21 72.26
N LEU A 470 -73.54 -15.01 71.29
CA LEU A 470 -73.32 -14.08 70.19
C LEU A 470 -73.31 -12.62 70.66
N SER A 471 -74.20 -12.29 71.60
CA SER A 471 -74.26 -10.97 72.25
C SER A 471 -72.97 -10.66 73.03
N GLU A 472 -72.44 -11.65 73.76
CA GLU A 472 -71.16 -11.56 74.49
C GLU A 472 -69.99 -11.28 73.54
N LYS A 473 -69.87 -12.05 72.44
CA LYS A 473 -68.78 -11.82 71.47
C LYS A 473 -68.89 -10.47 70.74
N MET A 474 -70.09 -9.90 70.64
CA MET A 474 -70.30 -8.56 70.07
C MET A 474 -70.24 -7.41 71.10
N LYS A 475 -70.06 -7.72 72.39
CA LYS A 475 -70.09 -6.79 73.55
C LYS A 475 -71.42 -6.05 73.68
N LEU A 476 -72.52 -6.78 73.52
CA LEU A 476 -73.90 -6.28 73.62
C LEU A 476 -74.61 -6.72 74.91
N ASP A 477 -73.89 -7.37 75.83
CA ASP A 477 -74.43 -8.07 77.02
C ASP A 477 -75.46 -7.26 77.82
N GLN A 478 -75.11 -6.02 78.16
CA GLN A 478 -75.98 -5.11 78.93
C GLN A 478 -77.27 -4.78 78.19
N MET A 479 -77.20 -4.66 76.86
CA MET A 479 -78.35 -4.31 76.01
C MET A 479 -79.22 -5.54 75.72
N ALA A 480 -78.60 -6.71 75.55
CA ALA A 480 -79.31 -7.98 75.36
C ALA A 480 -80.11 -8.37 76.62
N ALA A 481 -79.58 -8.13 77.82
CA ALA A 481 -80.26 -8.43 79.08
C ALA A 481 -81.64 -7.76 79.22
N GLU A 482 -81.81 -6.56 78.64
CA GLU A 482 -83.02 -5.74 78.75
C GLU A 482 -84.01 -5.94 77.59
N LEU A 483 -83.63 -6.71 76.56
CA LEU A 483 -84.40 -6.87 75.32
C LEU A 483 -85.00 -8.29 75.15
N GLY A 484 -86.22 -8.34 74.62
CA GLY A 484 -86.90 -9.58 74.22
C GLY A 484 -86.22 -10.26 73.02
N PHE A 485 -86.49 -11.57 72.87
CA PHE A 485 -85.82 -12.46 71.89
C PHE A 485 -85.73 -11.87 70.47
N ASP A 486 -86.85 -11.36 69.94
CA ASP A 486 -86.90 -10.82 68.58
C ASP A 486 -86.00 -9.57 68.41
N MET A 487 -86.00 -8.67 69.39
CA MET A 487 -85.22 -7.43 69.36
C MET A 487 -83.72 -7.65 69.54
N ARG A 488 -83.30 -8.75 70.18
CA ARG A 488 -81.88 -9.11 70.32
C ARG A 488 -81.23 -9.39 68.95
N LEU A 489 -81.98 -10.01 68.03
CA LEU A 489 -81.53 -10.26 66.66
C LEU A 489 -81.28 -8.95 65.90
N ASP A 490 -82.18 -7.98 66.00
CA ASP A 490 -82.04 -6.69 65.32
C ASP A 490 -80.82 -5.89 65.83
N VAL A 491 -80.56 -5.91 67.14
CA VAL A 491 -79.39 -5.23 67.73
C VAL A 491 -78.07 -5.92 67.32
N VAL A 492 -78.05 -7.26 67.26
CA VAL A 492 -76.91 -8.05 66.74
C VAL A 492 -76.65 -7.73 65.26
N LEU A 493 -77.68 -7.61 64.43
CA LEU A 493 -77.56 -7.24 63.03
C LEU A 493 -77.01 -5.80 62.87
N ALA A 494 -77.59 -4.82 63.55
CA ALA A 494 -77.14 -3.43 63.52
C ALA A 494 -75.68 -3.27 63.97
N ARG A 495 -75.26 -4.03 65.00
CA ARG A 495 -73.87 -4.08 65.46
C ARG A 495 -72.93 -4.71 64.44
N THR A 496 -73.38 -5.76 63.75
CA THR A 496 -72.62 -6.41 62.67
C THR A 496 -72.41 -5.46 61.50
N GLU A 497 -73.46 -4.75 61.05
CA GLU A 497 -73.33 -3.72 60.01
C GLU A 497 -72.36 -2.60 60.41
N GLN A 498 -72.38 -2.16 61.67
CA GLN A 498 -71.46 -1.14 62.16
C GLN A 498 -70.00 -1.61 62.06
N LEU A 499 -69.71 -2.86 62.45
CA LEU A 499 -68.37 -3.43 62.38
C LEU A 499 -67.88 -3.54 60.92
N VAL A 500 -68.75 -4.00 60.00
CA VAL A 500 -68.45 -4.07 58.56
C VAL A 500 -68.13 -2.69 57.98
N ARG A 501 -68.85 -1.63 58.39
CA ARG A 501 -68.55 -0.25 57.96
C ARG A 501 -67.20 0.25 58.49
N LEU A 502 -66.85 -0.06 59.74
CA LEU A 502 -65.56 0.31 60.34
C LEU A 502 -64.40 -0.41 59.64
N GLU A 503 -64.54 -1.71 59.36
CA GLU A 503 -63.54 -2.50 58.63
C GLU A 503 -63.37 -2.00 57.19
N SER A 504 -64.48 -1.71 56.49
CA SER A 504 -64.45 -1.11 55.14
C SER A 504 -63.71 0.22 55.11
N ASN A 505 -63.95 1.12 56.08
CA ASN A 505 -63.24 2.39 56.20
C ASN A 505 -61.73 2.17 56.44
N ALA A 506 -61.35 1.26 57.35
CA ALA A 506 -59.95 0.93 57.59
C ALA A 506 -59.26 0.33 56.35
N VAL A 507 -59.97 -0.49 55.56
CA VAL A 507 -59.47 -1.01 54.27
C VAL A 507 -59.27 0.11 53.26
N ILE A 508 -60.18 1.10 53.19
CA ILE A 508 -60.06 2.27 52.29
C ILE A 508 -58.86 3.16 52.70
N GLU A 509 -58.66 3.41 54.00
CA GLU A 509 -57.51 4.14 54.51
C GLU A 509 -56.20 3.40 54.21
N ASN A 510 -56.12 2.11 54.52
CA ASN A 510 -54.95 1.28 54.23
C ASN A 510 -54.63 1.22 52.72
N LYS A 511 -55.65 1.11 51.87
CA LYS A 511 -55.49 1.16 50.40
C LYS A 511 -54.95 2.52 49.93
N THR A 512 -55.38 3.62 50.57
CA THR A 512 -54.91 4.97 50.29
C THR A 512 -53.46 5.17 50.73
N ILE A 513 -53.10 4.69 51.92
CA ILE A 513 -51.71 4.70 52.45
C ILE A 513 -50.80 3.86 51.53
N ALA A 514 -51.21 2.64 51.19
CA ALA A 514 -50.45 1.75 50.30
C ALA A 514 -50.21 2.39 48.92
N HIS A 515 -51.22 3.02 48.32
CA HIS A 515 -51.07 3.70 47.03
C HIS A 515 -50.13 4.92 47.13
N ASN A 516 -50.19 5.69 48.22
CA ASN A 516 -49.27 6.80 48.47
C ASN A 516 -47.83 6.34 48.69
N LEU A 517 -47.62 5.21 49.40
CA LEU A 517 -46.31 4.58 49.55
C LEU A 517 -45.79 4.03 48.22
N GLN A 518 -46.64 3.40 47.41
CA GLN A 518 -46.28 2.92 46.07
C GLN A 518 -45.85 4.06 45.14
N ARG A 519 -46.51 5.22 45.21
CA ARG A 519 -46.13 6.43 44.47
C ARG A 519 -44.78 7.00 44.95
N LYS A 520 -44.56 7.04 46.27
CA LYS A 520 -43.25 7.42 46.86
C LYS A 520 -42.14 6.44 46.45
N LEU A 521 -42.42 5.14 46.38
CA LEU A 521 -41.46 4.12 45.95
C LEU A 521 -41.06 4.34 44.47
N ARG A 522 -42.03 4.48 43.56
CA ARG A 522 -41.78 4.76 42.14
C ARG A 522 -40.94 6.01 41.94
N THR A 523 -41.30 7.12 42.57
CA THR A 523 -40.53 8.38 42.45
C THR A 523 -39.12 8.32 43.05
N GLN A 524 -38.86 7.45 44.03
CA GLN A 524 -37.48 7.20 44.51
C GLN A 524 -36.72 6.24 43.58
N GLN A 525 -37.41 5.27 42.98
CA GLN A 525 -36.84 4.36 41.99
C GLN A 525 -36.41 5.12 40.72
N GLU A 526 -37.27 5.95 40.14
CA GLU A 526 -36.95 6.82 38.98
C GLU A 526 -35.74 7.73 39.26
N ARG A 527 -35.63 8.25 40.50
CA ARG A 527 -34.47 9.05 40.94
C ARG A 527 -33.19 8.23 41.08
N LEU A 528 -33.30 6.97 41.49
CA LEU A 528 -32.16 6.06 41.59
C LEU A 528 -31.67 5.67 40.19
N GLU A 529 -32.57 5.24 39.31
CA GLU A 529 -32.30 4.89 37.91
C GLU A 529 -31.66 6.07 37.15
N SER A 530 -32.16 7.30 37.36
CA SER A 530 -31.57 8.53 36.80
C SER A 530 -30.13 8.77 37.30
N LYS A 531 -29.86 8.56 38.59
CA LYS A 531 -28.49 8.67 39.16
C LYS A 531 -27.58 7.56 38.68
N GLU A 532 -28.09 6.35 38.52
CA GLU A 532 -27.34 5.21 38.02
C GLU A 532 -26.94 5.39 36.55
N LEU A 533 -27.84 5.92 35.71
CA LEU A 533 -27.52 6.36 34.35
C LEU A 533 -26.46 7.46 34.32
N HIS A 534 -26.52 8.44 35.23
CA HIS A 534 -25.47 9.46 35.32
C HIS A 534 -24.11 8.85 35.73
N MET A 535 -24.11 7.91 36.68
CA MET A 535 -22.89 7.20 37.10
C MET A 535 -22.32 6.30 36.00
N SER A 536 -23.15 5.65 35.18
CA SER A 536 -22.66 4.85 34.04
C SER A 536 -22.06 5.73 32.94
N LEU A 537 -22.68 6.88 32.62
CA LEU A 537 -22.13 7.87 31.70
C LEU A 537 -20.79 8.46 32.18
N LEU A 538 -20.67 8.78 33.48
CA LEU A 538 -19.40 9.25 34.06
C LEU A 538 -18.31 8.18 33.98
N ARG A 539 -18.61 6.92 34.31
CA ARG A 539 -17.67 5.79 34.17
C ARG A 539 -17.24 5.59 32.72
N GLN A 540 -18.17 5.67 31.77
CA GLN A 540 -17.86 5.57 30.34
C GLN A 540 -16.95 6.72 29.89
N LYS A 541 -17.18 7.96 30.36
CA LYS A 541 -16.31 9.10 30.01
C LYS A 541 -14.93 9.00 30.65
N ILE A 542 -14.81 8.47 31.87
CA ILE A 542 -13.51 8.18 32.50
C ILE A 542 -12.75 7.15 31.67
N ALA A 543 -13.37 6.03 31.30
CA ALA A 543 -12.74 4.99 30.47
C ALA A 543 -12.25 5.54 29.12
N GLN A 544 -13.06 6.38 28.45
CA GLN A 544 -12.64 7.07 27.21
C GLN A 544 -11.42 7.97 27.42
N LEU A 545 -11.38 8.75 28.51
CA LEU A 545 -10.25 9.63 28.82
C LEU A 545 -8.99 8.84 29.20
N GLU A 546 -9.14 7.68 29.81
CA GLU A 546 -8.03 6.75 30.10
C GLU A 546 -7.48 6.11 28.81
N GLU A 547 -8.35 5.71 27.88
CA GLU A 547 -7.96 5.21 26.55
C GLU A 547 -7.27 6.29 25.72
N GLU A 548 -7.83 7.51 25.63
CA GLU A 548 -7.20 8.67 24.99
C GLU A 548 -5.80 8.95 25.59
N ARG A 549 -5.65 8.83 26.91
CA ARG A 549 -4.37 9.01 27.61
C ARG A 549 -3.37 7.89 27.27
N GLN A 550 -3.81 6.64 27.22
CA GLN A 550 -2.96 5.51 26.85
C GLN A 550 -2.46 5.64 25.40
N VAL A 551 -3.35 5.99 24.46
CA VAL A 551 -2.98 6.25 23.05
C VAL A 551 -1.99 7.40 22.94
N ARG A 552 -2.22 8.53 23.63
CA ARG A 552 -1.26 9.64 23.67
C ARG A 552 0.09 9.22 24.25
N SER A 553 0.11 8.37 25.28
CA SER A 553 1.35 7.84 25.86
C SER A 553 2.11 6.94 24.89
N ALA A 554 1.42 6.07 24.15
CA ALA A 554 2.02 5.21 23.14
C ALA A 554 2.64 6.03 22.00
N LEU A 555 1.92 7.04 21.49
CA LEU A 555 2.42 7.95 20.44
C LEU A 555 3.66 8.74 20.87
N VAL A 556 3.80 9.07 22.16
CA VAL A 556 5.04 9.70 22.67
C VAL A 556 6.21 8.72 22.65
N VAL A 557 6.00 7.46 23.04
CA VAL A 557 7.04 6.41 22.99
C VAL A 557 7.46 6.13 21.54
N GLU A 558 6.51 5.94 20.62
CA GLU A 558 6.80 5.76 19.18
C GLU A 558 7.59 6.95 18.60
N ARG A 559 7.23 8.19 19.00
CA ARG A 559 7.95 9.40 18.59
C ARG A 559 9.39 9.42 19.12
N ASP A 560 9.63 8.99 20.35
CA ASP A 560 10.98 8.94 20.93
C ASP A 560 11.83 7.82 20.32
N GLU A 561 11.23 6.68 19.97
CA GLU A 561 11.89 5.63 19.18
C GLU A 561 12.24 6.13 17.76
N ALA A 562 11.32 6.82 17.09
CA ALA A 562 11.58 7.45 15.79
C ALA A 562 12.70 8.50 15.89
N ASN A 563 12.70 9.35 16.92
CA ASN A 563 13.78 10.30 17.18
C ASN A 563 15.14 9.60 17.41
N LEU A 564 15.14 8.46 18.12
CA LEU A 564 16.35 7.68 18.38
C LEU A 564 16.89 7.00 17.11
N THR A 565 16.01 6.50 16.23
CA THR A 565 16.43 5.94 14.92
C THR A 565 16.95 7.03 13.99
N LEU A 566 16.32 8.21 13.94
CA LEU A 566 16.80 9.38 13.19
C LEU A 566 18.21 9.78 13.64
N ARG A 567 18.45 9.92 14.95
CA ARG A 567 19.79 10.20 15.52
C ARG A 567 20.82 9.12 15.15
N LYS A 568 20.43 7.83 15.11
CA LYS A 568 21.32 6.73 14.68
C LYS A 568 21.66 6.83 13.19
N LEU A 569 20.70 7.19 12.33
CA LEU A 569 20.91 7.38 10.89
C LEU A 569 21.77 8.61 10.61
N GLN A 570 21.54 9.73 11.30
CA GLN A 570 22.35 10.95 11.16
C GLN A 570 23.84 10.67 11.49
N LYS A 571 24.12 9.94 12.57
CA LYS A 571 25.48 9.45 12.90
C LYS A 571 26.06 8.45 11.89
N LYS A 572 25.27 7.82 11.02
CA LYS A 572 25.78 7.04 9.88
C LYS A 572 26.10 7.95 8.69
N VAL A 573 25.23 8.90 8.37
CA VAL A 573 25.44 9.90 7.31
C VAL A 573 26.72 10.72 7.58
N GLU A 574 26.93 11.20 8.81
CA GLU A 574 28.15 11.92 9.19
C GLU A 574 29.44 11.09 9.01
N ARG A 575 29.39 9.77 9.25
CA ARG A 575 30.53 8.87 9.02
C ARG A 575 30.79 8.68 7.53
N LEU A 576 29.76 8.35 6.76
CA LEU A 576 29.86 8.21 5.30
C LEU A 576 30.33 9.51 4.62
N GLN A 577 29.93 10.68 5.13
CA GLN A 577 30.41 11.98 4.65
C GLN A 577 31.90 12.22 4.96
N LYS A 578 32.40 11.74 6.10
CA LYS A 578 33.84 11.79 6.42
C LYS A 578 34.64 10.82 5.54
N GLU A 579 34.18 9.58 5.39
CA GLU A 579 34.79 8.58 4.50
C GLU A 579 34.84 9.08 3.06
N LEU A 580 33.73 9.63 2.54
CA LEU A 580 33.67 10.23 1.20
C LEU A 580 34.63 11.41 1.04
N ARG A 581 34.86 12.20 2.10
CA ARG A 581 35.84 13.30 2.08
C ARG A 581 37.26 12.78 1.97
N VAL A 582 37.65 11.81 2.79
CA VAL A 582 38.96 11.14 2.73
C VAL A 582 39.18 10.48 1.36
N CYS A 583 38.16 9.81 0.80
CA CYS A 583 38.25 9.25 -0.55
C CYS A 583 38.42 10.31 -1.64
N ARG A 584 37.81 11.50 -1.49
CA ARG A 584 38.01 12.63 -2.43
C ARG A 584 39.42 13.21 -2.30
N GLU A 585 39.91 13.40 -1.09
CA GLU A 585 41.27 13.88 -0.78
C GLU A 585 42.33 12.95 -1.40
N ALA A 586 42.21 11.63 -1.17
CA ALA A 586 43.08 10.63 -1.78
C ALA A 586 42.99 10.61 -3.32
N ASN A 587 41.81 10.83 -3.90
CA ASN A 587 41.63 10.90 -5.36
C ASN A 587 42.28 12.17 -5.94
N THR A 588 42.21 13.32 -5.23
CA THR A 588 42.97 14.52 -5.62
C THR A 588 44.48 14.32 -5.51
N GLU A 589 44.96 13.62 -4.47
CA GLU A 589 46.39 13.30 -4.31
C GLU A 589 46.89 12.34 -5.42
N LEU A 590 46.10 11.32 -5.78
CA LEU A 590 46.42 10.42 -6.89
C LEU A 590 46.43 11.16 -8.25
N LYS A 591 45.54 12.15 -8.46
CA LYS A 591 45.57 13.01 -9.65
C LYS A 591 46.82 13.89 -9.70
N ALA A 592 47.27 14.43 -8.57
CA ALA A 592 48.54 15.17 -8.49
C ALA A 592 49.72 14.26 -8.85
N LYS A 593 49.84 13.09 -8.20
CA LYS A 593 50.88 12.10 -8.51
C LYS A 593 50.87 11.64 -9.97
N LEU A 594 49.69 11.53 -10.59
CA LEU A 594 49.55 11.20 -12.01
C LEU A 594 50.06 12.34 -12.91
N ALA A 595 49.77 13.60 -12.56
CA ALA A 595 50.31 14.76 -13.24
C ALA A 595 51.85 14.79 -13.13
N ASP A 596 52.42 14.63 -11.93
CA ASP A 596 53.88 14.56 -11.69
C ASP A 596 54.52 13.43 -12.52
N THR A 597 53.88 12.25 -12.55
CA THR A 597 54.32 11.11 -13.37
C THR A 597 54.27 11.43 -14.87
N SER A 598 53.26 12.17 -15.32
CA SER A 598 53.17 12.61 -16.73
C SER A 598 54.28 13.60 -17.08
N GLU A 599 54.63 14.53 -16.19
CA GLU A 599 55.72 15.49 -16.39
C GLU A 599 57.09 14.78 -16.41
N LEU A 600 57.32 13.83 -15.50
CA LEU A 600 58.51 12.96 -15.51
C LEU A 600 58.60 12.14 -16.80
N LYS A 601 57.46 11.66 -17.34
CA LYS A 601 57.43 10.94 -18.62
C LYS A 601 57.77 11.86 -19.80
N ILE A 602 57.32 13.12 -19.79
CA ILE A 602 57.71 14.12 -20.80
C ILE A 602 59.23 14.36 -20.73
N LYS A 603 59.78 14.66 -19.54
CA LYS A 603 61.23 14.85 -19.34
C LYS A 603 62.04 13.63 -19.77
N SER A 604 61.55 12.42 -19.49
CA SER A 604 62.19 11.17 -19.93
C SER A 604 62.21 11.03 -21.46
N LEU A 605 61.13 11.43 -22.15
CA LEU A 605 61.10 11.46 -23.63
C LEU A 605 62.03 12.53 -24.20
N GLU A 606 62.13 13.71 -23.58
CA GLU A 606 63.08 14.76 -23.95
C GLU A 606 64.53 14.30 -23.79
N HIS A 607 64.88 13.68 -22.66
CA HIS A 607 66.19 13.06 -22.45
C HIS A 607 66.46 11.95 -23.47
N THR A 608 65.48 11.10 -23.79
CA THR A 608 65.62 10.04 -24.79
C THR A 608 65.93 10.63 -26.18
N LYS A 609 65.24 11.70 -26.56
CA LYS A 609 65.48 12.43 -27.81
C LYS A 609 66.88 13.07 -27.86
N ALA A 610 67.32 13.68 -26.74
CA ALA A 610 68.68 14.22 -26.63
C ALA A 610 69.76 13.13 -26.74
N ILE A 611 69.54 11.95 -26.13
CA ILE A 611 70.43 10.79 -26.27
C ILE A 611 70.45 10.29 -27.72
N GLU A 612 69.30 10.26 -28.40
CA GLU A 612 69.24 9.92 -29.83
C GLU A 612 70.06 10.90 -30.70
N ASP A 613 69.95 12.21 -30.46
CA ASP A 613 70.69 13.21 -31.23
C ASP A 613 72.19 13.20 -30.91
N LEU A 614 72.58 12.87 -29.66
CA LEU A 614 73.96 12.56 -29.29
C LEU A 614 74.49 11.27 -29.93
N ASN A 615 73.66 10.22 -30.06
CA ASN A 615 74.05 9.01 -30.79
C ASN A 615 74.23 9.32 -32.28
N LYS A 616 73.35 10.12 -32.91
CA LYS A 616 73.51 10.58 -34.30
C LYS A 616 74.79 11.41 -34.50
N SER A 617 75.21 12.21 -33.51
CA SER A 617 76.46 12.98 -33.59
C SER A 617 77.70 12.12 -33.34
N ARG A 618 77.64 11.18 -32.38
CA ARG A 618 78.65 10.12 -32.17
C ARG A 618 78.87 9.31 -33.44
N ASP A 619 77.82 8.85 -34.12
CA ASP A 619 77.93 8.03 -35.33
C ASP A 619 78.53 8.81 -36.50
N LYS A 620 78.34 10.14 -36.55
CA LYS A 620 79.05 11.02 -37.49
C LYS A 620 80.52 11.15 -37.12
N LEU A 621 80.86 11.30 -35.83
CA LEU A 621 82.23 11.34 -35.34
C LEU A 621 82.97 10.03 -35.59
N GLU A 622 82.35 8.87 -35.33
CA GLU A 622 82.92 7.54 -35.62
C GLU A 622 83.23 7.40 -37.12
N LYS A 623 82.30 7.79 -38.00
CA LYS A 623 82.53 7.83 -39.46
C LYS A 623 83.64 8.79 -39.90
N MET A 624 83.90 9.87 -39.14
CA MET A 624 85.04 10.75 -39.40
C MET A 624 86.35 10.16 -38.86
N LYS A 625 86.32 9.51 -37.70
CA LYS A 625 87.43 8.76 -37.11
C LYS A 625 87.87 7.62 -38.02
N GLU A 626 86.96 6.76 -38.49
CA GLU A 626 87.27 5.69 -39.45
C GLU A 626 87.92 6.22 -40.74
N LYS A 627 87.48 7.39 -41.24
CA LYS A 627 88.10 8.04 -42.40
C LYS A 627 89.50 8.57 -42.09
N ALA A 628 89.71 9.11 -40.89
CA ALA A 628 91.02 9.56 -40.42
C ALA A 628 91.97 8.38 -40.21
N GLU A 629 91.51 7.28 -39.60
CA GLU A 629 92.27 6.04 -39.41
C GLU A 629 92.65 5.41 -40.76
N LYS A 630 91.74 5.35 -41.74
CA LYS A 630 92.05 4.88 -43.10
C LYS A 630 93.13 5.74 -43.77
N LYS A 631 93.06 7.06 -43.63
CA LYS A 631 94.12 7.98 -44.12
C LYS A 631 95.45 7.78 -43.39
N LEU A 632 95.42 7.65 -42.07
CA LEU A 632 96.59 7.40 -41.23
C LEU A 632 97.27 6.08 -41.61
N MET A 633 96.49 5.03 -41.87
CA MET A 633 96.99 3.74 -42.34
C MET A 633 97.62 3.83 -43.74
N SER A 634 97.03 4.59 -44.67
CA SER A 634 97.63 4.87 -45.99
C SER A 634 99.01 5.54 -45.84
N VAL A 635 99.06 6.66 -45.12
CA VAL A 635 100.30 7.41 -44.86
C VAL A 635 101.33 6.55 -44.12
N LYS A 636 100.89 5.67 -43.21
CA LYS A 636 101.77 4.72 -42.52
C LYS A 636 102.33 3.65 -43.47
N SER A 637 101.54 3.12 -44.42
CA SER A 637 102.06 2.22 -45.44
C SER A 637 103.03 2.93 -46.40
N GLU A 638 102.71 4.16 -46.82
CA GLU A 638 103.58 5.00 -47.67
C GLU A 638 104.92 5.31 -46.98
N LEU A 639 104.89 5.62 -45.68
CA LEU A 639 106.09 5.83 -44.86
C LEU A 639 106.92 4.55 -44.72
N ASN A 640 106.28 3.40 -44.45
CA ASN A 640 106.97 2.12 -44.36
C ASN A 640 107.65 1.73 -45.70
N THR A 641 107.04 2.01 -46.84
CA THR A 641 107.67 1.77 -48.16
C THR A 641 108.87 2.68 -48.38
N ALA A 642 108.79 3.97 -48.05
CA ALA A 642 109.92 4.89 -48.15
C ALA A 642 111.06 4.54 -47.16
N GLU A 643 110.73 4.05 -45.95
CA GLU A 643 111.71 3.56 -44.98
C GLU A 643 112.44 2.31 -45.52
N HIS A 644 111.73 1.39 -46.18
CA HIS A 644 112.32 0.23 -46.84
C HIS A 644 113.25 0.62 -48.01
N GLU A 645 112.79 1.49 -48.92
CA GLU A 645 113.59 1.98 -50.05
C GLU A 645 114.87 2.67 -49.59
N THR A 646 114.79 3.57 -48.60
CA THR A 646 115.98 4.25 -48.06
C THR A 646 116.91 3.32 -47.30
N GLN A 647 116.43 2.20 -46.76
CA GLN A 647 117.27 1.17 -46.15
C GLN A 647 117.99 0.33 -47.22
N GLU A 648 117.32 -0.05 -48.31
CA GLU A 648 117.96 -0.72 -49.45
C GLU A 648 119.03 0.13 -50.12
N ASP A 649 118.80 1.44 -50.27
CA ASP A 649 119.79 2.38 -50.81
C ASP A 649 121.02 2.49 -49.89
N LYS A 650 120.82 2.50 -48.56
CA LYS A 650 121.92 2.45 -47.57
C LYS A 650 122.69 1.13 -47.61
N GLU A 651 122.02 0.01 -47.86
CA GLU A 651 122.67 -1.30 -48.01
C GLU A 651 123.51 -1.34 -49.30
N ARG A 652 122.95 -0.86 -50.43
CA ARG A 652 123.67 -0.71 -51.71
C ARG A 652 124.89 0.21 -51.58
N ALA A 653 124.76 1.34 -50.89
CA ALA A 653 125.86 2.26 -50.63
C ALA A 653 126.97 1.60 -49.77
N ARG A 654 126.61 0.84 -48.73
CA ARG A 654 127.57 0.09 -47.90
C ARG A 654 128.34 -0.95 -48.71
N ASN A 655 127.64 -1.78 -49.50
CA ASN A 655 128.26 -2.81 -50.33
C ASN A 655 129.24 -2.20 -51.34
N MET A 656 128.88 -1.07 -51.96
CA MET A 656 129.77 -0.36 -52.90
C MET A 656 130.99 0.25 -52.20
N MET A 657 130.83 0.74 -50.97
CA MET A 657 131.95 1.24 -50.16
C MET A 657 132.91 0.10 -49.75
N GLU A 658 132.40 -1.10 -49.46
CA GLU A 658 133.21 -2.27 -49.14
C GLU A 658 134.06 -2.72 -50.35
N VAL A 659 133.49 -2.72 -51.56
CA VAL A 659 134.24 -2.99 -52.81
C VAL A 659 135.41 -2.01 -52.97
N VAL A 660 135.15 -0.70 -52.92
CA VAL A 660 136.19 0.35 -53.02
C VAL A 660 137.26 0.23 -51.91
N THR A 661 136.86 -0.19 -50.71
CA THR A 661 137.78 -0.43 -49.59
C THR A 661 138.66 -1.67 -49.83
N SER A 662 138.17 -2.67 -50.55
CA SER A 662 138.94 -3.86 -50.94
C SER A 662 139.95 -3.55 -52.05
N GLU A 663 139.57 -2.73 -53.04
CA GLU A 663 140.44 -2.29 -54.15
C GLU A 663 141.56 -1.35 -53.67
N THR A 664 141.28 -0.45 -52.73
CA THR A 664 142.32 0.40 -52.12
C THR A 664 143.31 -0.41 -51.27
N LYS A 665 142.87 -1.49 -50.61
CA LYS A 665 143.77 -2.42 -49.90
C LYS A 665 144.69 -3.18 -50.87
N THR A 666 144.20 -3.66 -52.01
CA THR A 666 145.04 -4.35 -52.99
C THR A 666 146.03 -3.39 -53.66
N LEU A 667 145.58 -2.20 -54.08
CA LEU A 667 146.47 -1.17 -54.65
C LEU A 667 147.58 -0.74 -53.68
N LYS A 668 147.27 -0.58 -52.38
CA LYS A 668 148.30 -0.25 -51.37
C LYS A 668 149.39 -1.31 -51.28
N LYS A 669 149.00 -2.60 -51.30
CA LYS A 669 149.97 -3.71 -51.27
C LYS A 669 150.87 -3.73 -52.50
N SER A 670 150.31 -3.48 -53.68
CA SER A 670 151.08 -3.37 -54.94
C SER A 670 152.12 -2.24 -54.91
N LEU A 671 151.85 -1.16 -54.18
CA LEU A 671 152.76 -0.02 -54.00
C LEU A 671 153.92 -0.37 -53.04
N GLU A 672 153.63 -1.00 -51.90
CA GLU A 672 154.65 -1.49 -50.94
C GLU A 672 155.61 -2.52 -51.61
N GLU A 673 155.08 -3.36 -52.50
CA GLU A 673 155.88 -4.29 -53.33
C GLU A 673 156.72 -3.58 -54.41
N ALA A 674 156.38 -2.36 -54.81
CA ALA A 674 157.18 -1.55 -55.74
C ALA A 674 158.30 -0.78 -55.03
N GLU A 675 158.00 -0.19 -53.87
CA GLU A 675 158.95 0.56 -53.03
C GLU A 675 160.09 -0.35 -52.52
N THR A 676 159.77 -1.60 -52.17
CA THR A 676 160.78 -2.61 -51.81
C THR A 676 161.68 -3.02 -52.99
N ARG A 677 161.15 -3.08 -54.22
CA ARG A 677 161.95 -3.32 -55.44
C ARG A 677 162.88 -2.16 -55.77
N GLU A 678 162.42 -0.92 -55.61
CA GLU A 678 163.25 0.28 -55.80
C GLU A 678 164.43 0.30 -54.82
N LYS A 679 164.18 -0.03 -53.54
CA LYS A 679 165.22 -0.09 -52.51
C LYS A 679 166.32 -1.10 -52.83
N GLN A 680 165.96 -2.29 -53.31
CA GLN A 680 166.94 -3.31 -53.74
C GLN A 680 167.83 -2.85 -54.91
N LEU A 681 167.29 -2.03 -55.82
CA LEU A 681 168.07 -1.48 -56.95
C LEU A 681 169.03 -0.37 -56.49
N LEU A 682 168.64 0.44 -55.49
CA LEU A 682 169.52 1.42 -54.87
C LEU A 682 170.68 0.74 -54.11
N ASP A 683 170.38 -0.29 -53.31
CA ASP A 683 171.40 -1.07 -52.59
C ASP A 683 172.41 -1.72 -53.57
N PHE A 684 171.92 -2.27 -54.69
CA PHE A 684 172.78 -2.84 -55.75
C PHE A 684 173.69 -1.77 -56.39
N ARG A 685 173.13 -0.58 -56.69
CA ARG A 685 173.89 0.56 -57.24
C ARG A 685 175.01 1.01 -56.30
N GLU A 686 174.78 1.00 -54.98
CA GLU A 686 175.78 1.35 -53.98
C GLU A 686 176.94 0.34 -53.96
N VAL A 687 176.64 -0.96 -53.92
CA VAL A 687 177.65 -2.04 -53.91
C VAL A 687 178.54 -2.00 -55.16
N VAL A 688 177.95 -1.83 -56.34
CA VAL A 688 178.71 -1.71 -57.61
C VAL A 688 179.60 -0.45 -57.61
N SER A 689 179.11 0.66 -57.04
CA SER A 689 179.90 1.90 -56.93
C SER A 689 181.11 1.75 -56.00
N GLN A 690 180.95 1.05 -54.87
CA GLN A 690 182.05 0.74 -53.95
C GLN A 690 183.11 -0.17 -54.61
N MET A 691 182.68 -1.21 -55.34
CA MET A 691 183.59 -2.16 -56.00
C MET A 691 184.47 -1.51 -57.09
N LEU A 692 184.03 -0.38 -57.68
CA LEU A 692 184.75 0.31 -58.75
C LEU A 692 185.72 1.40 -58.26
N GLY A 693 185.88 1.57 -56.94
CA GLY A 693 186.81 2.55 -56.36
C GLY A 693 186.39 4.02 -56.60
N LEU A 694 185.11 4.26 -56.90
CA LEU A 694 184.57 5.60 -57.12
C LEU A 694 184.17 6.22 -55.77
N ASN A 695 184.68 7.42 -55.46
CA ASN A 695 184.45 8.08 -54.17
C ASN A 695 182.97 8.47 -53.96
N LEU A 696 182.40 8.05 -52.82
CA LEU A 696 180.95 8.07 -52.55
C LEU A 696 180.34 9.40 -52.06
N THR A 697 181.09 10.51 -52.06
CA THR A 697 180.63 11.79 -51.49
C THR A 697 179.94 12.75 -52.47
N SER A 698 179.59 12.28 -53.68
CA SER A 698 178.82 13.08 -54.66
C SER A 698 177.65 12.27 -55.23
N LEU A 699 176.42 12.59 -54.80
CA LEU A 699 175.19 11.91 -55.22
C LEU A 699 174.69 12.38 -56.60
N ALA A 700 175.61 12.43 -57.56
CA ALA A 700 175.34 12.63 -58.99
C ALA A 700 176.44 11.94 -59.82
N LEU A 701 176.68 10.64 -59.54
CA LEU A 701 177.38 9.73 -60.44
C LEU A 701 176.34 9.18 -61.44
N PRO A 702 176.29 9.69 -62.69
CA PRO A 702 175.42 9.16 -63.73
C PRO A 702 175.93 7.79 -64.19
N ASP A 703 175.02 6.88 -64.52
CA ASP A 703 175.33 5.45 -64.69
C ASP A 703 176.38 5.16 -65.78
N TYR A 704 176.54 6.06 -66.76
CA TYR A 704 177.58 5.92 -67.78
C TYR A 704 179.01 5.99 -67.21
N GLU A 705 179.26 6.63 -66.05
CA GLU A 705 180.57 6.63 -65.39
C GLU A 705 180.90 5.24 -64.82
N ILE A 706 179.91 4.62 -64.18
CA ILE A 706 179.97 3.25 -63.65
C ILE A 706 180.19 2.27 -64.81
N ILE A 707 179.40 2.40 -65.88
CA ILE A 707 179.52 1.60 -67.10
C ILE A 707 180.90 1.79 -67.76
N ARG A 708 181.41 3.03 -67.92
CA ARG A 708 182.72 3.33 -68.52
C ARG A 708 183.91 2.82 -67.70
N CYS A 709 183.74 2.59 -66.41
CA CYS A 709 184.73 1.95 -65.55
C CYS A 709 184.64 0.42 -65.62
N LEU A 710 183.43 -0.15 -65.63
CA LEU A 710 183.21 -1.58 -65.91
C LEU A 710 183.73 -1.96 -67.30
N GLU A 711 183.46 -1.17 -68.33
CA GLU A 711 183.97 -1.36 -69.69
C GLU A 711 185.50 -1.35 -69.73
N ARG A 712 186.18 -0.49 -68.96
CA ARG A 712 187.66 -0.50 -68.87
C ARG A 712 188.21 -1.72 -68.13
N LEU A 713 187.50 -2.23 -67.10
CA LEU A 713 187.84 -3.52 -66.47
C LEU A 713 187.63 -4.69 -67.45
N ILE A 714 186.51 -4.67 -68.20
CA ILE A 714 186.15 -5.72 -69.15
C ILE A 714 187.11 -5.74 -70.37
N HIS A 715 187.67 -4.59 -70.77
CA HIS A 715 188.70 -4.52 -71.81
C HIS A 715 190.11 -4.94 -71.34
N SER A 716 190.36 -5.10 -70.04
CA SER A 716 191.69 -5.47 -69.50
C SER A 716 191.85 -6.97 -69.17
N HIS A 717 190.79 -7.78 -69.32
CA HIS A 717 190.86 -9.24 -69.28
C HIS A 717 190.07 -9.90 -70.42
N GLN A 718 190.76 -10.22 -71.52
CA GLN A 718 190.23 -11.16 -72.53
C GLN A 718 190.45 -12.62 -72.09
N HIS A 719 189.51 -13.48 -72.52
CA HIS A 719 189.51 -14.95 -72.55
C HIS A 719 188.92 -15.75 -71.35
N HIS A 720 187.87 -16.50 -71.70
CA HIS A 720 187.32 -17.76 -71.13
C HIS A 720 186.03 -17.76 -70.28
N PHE A 721 185.22 -18.79 -70.55
CA PHE A 721 183.94 -19.27 -69.97
C PHE A 721 182.65 -18.47 -70.29
N VAL A 722 181.46 -18.99 -70.70
CA VAL A 722 180.85 -20.32 -71.04
C VAL A 722 179.58 -20.64 -70.23
N THR A 723 178.41 -20.41 -70.86
CA THR A 723 177.21 -21.30 -70.93
C THR A 723 176.17 -21.43 -69.79
N CYS A 724 174.92 -21.72 -70.22
CA CYS A 724 173.73 -22.26 -69.50
C CYS A 724 172.87 -21.30 -68.62
N ALA A 725 171.59 -21.58 -68.32
CA ALA A 725 170.48 -22.24 -69.05
C ALA A 725 169.16 -22.16 -68.23
N CYS A 726 168.03 -22.42 -68.89
CA CYS A 726 166.64 -22.48 -68.42
C CYS A 726 166.33 -23.13 -67.05
N LEU A 727 165.15 -22.81 -66.50
CA LEU A 727 164.23 -23.79 -65.90
C LEU A 727 162.73 -23.36 -66.00
N LYS A 728 161.81 -24.31 -65.88
CA LYS A 728 160.33 -24.21 -66.07
C LYS A 728 159.59 -24.92 -64.91
N ASP A 729 158.27 -24.66 -64.73
CA ASP A 729 157.14 -25.65 -64.68
C ASP A 729 155.97 -25.23 -63.74
N VAL A 730 154.74 -25.80 -63.76
CA VAL A 730 153.80 -26.10 -64.89
C VAL A 730 152.41 -26.53 -64.35
N MET A 731 151.30 -25.92 -64.85
CA MET A 731 149.89 -26.43 -64.85
C MET A 731 149.16 -26.71 -63.49
N PRO A 732 147.84 -27.04 -63.43
CA PRO A 732 146.68 -26.74 -64.33
C PRO A 732 145.34 -26.30 -63.64
N GLY A 733 144.39 -25.79 -64.44
CA GLY A 733 143.00 -26.33 -64.50
C GLY A 733 141.80 -25.51 -63.96
N GLY A 734 140.66 -25.51 -64.69
CA GLY A 734 139.33 -25.19 -64.11
C GLY A 734 138.25 -24.54 -65.01
N ASP A 735 137.71 -25.25 -66.01
CA ASP A 735 136.52 -24.82 -66.77
C ASP A 735 135.18 -25.00 -66.01
N ARG A 736 134.22 -24.08 -66.19
CA ARG A 736 132.79 -24.40 -66.51
C ARG A 736 131.87 -23.18 -66.73
N HIS A 737 131.27 -23.14 -67.93
CA HIS A 737 129.92 -22.63 -68.20
C HIS A 737 128.90 -23.81 -68.07
N PRO A 738 127.54 -23.65 -68.09
CA PRO A 738 126.80 -22.99 -69.18
C PRO A 738 125.44 -22.31 -68.86
N GLN A 739 124.88 -21.70 -69.91
CA GLN A 739 123.48 -21.31 -70.24
C GLN A 739 122.29 -21.74 -69.34
N SER A 740 121.32 -20.82 -69.17
CA SER A 740 119.90 -21.05 -69.57
C SER A 740 119.04 -19.77 -69.57
N HIS A 741 118.03 -19.70 -70.46
CA HIS A 741 117.08 -18.60 -70.64
C HIS A 741 115.86 -18.67 -69.70
N LEU A 742 115.19 -17.54 -69.42
CA LEU A 742 113.73 -17.26 -69.46
C LEU A 742 113.51 -15.84 -68.87
N LYS A 743 112.94 -14.82 -69.52
CA LYS A 743 111.64 -14.60 -70.20
C LYS A 743 110.38 -14.65 -69.28
N LEU A 744 109.77 -13.45 -69.18
CA LEU A 744 108.32 -13.13 -69.22
C LEU A 744 107.43 -13.14 -67.94
N LEU A 745 106.98 -11.92 -67.62
CA LEU A 745 105.57 -11.45 -67.61
C LEU A 745 104.67 -11.60 -66.35
N HIS A 746 104.14 -10.43 -66.00
CA HIS A 746 102.92 -10.07 -65.23
C HIS A 746 102.98 -9.94 -63.70
#